data_AF-A0A349B2I9-F1
#
_entry.id   AF-A0A349B2I9-F1
#
_cell.length_a   1.000
_cell.length_b   1.000
_cell.length_c   1.000
_cell.angle_alpha   90.00
_cell.angle_beta   90.00
_cell.angle_gamma   90.00
#
_symmetry.space_group_name_H-M   'P 1'
#
loop_
_entity.id
_entity.type
_entity.pdbx_description
1 polymer ?
#
loop_
_entity_poly.entity_id
_entity_poly.type
_entity_poly.pdbx_seq_one_letter_code
_entity_poly.pdbx_strand_id
1 'polypeptide(L)'
;GGTAAISAAAEATLTGAGLDVVRYDGATRFDTAAAVAGVVLDGEPGATVFVVEGYDPDPRRAWPDAVSVGAYATFLGAPILPVTTDVLPASIVGALSILDPGELVLVGGTAAISEAVETALTPGEDEEGPSVRRLAGADRYATSGAVYDESVTRGMDPAAKWLATGARFPDALAMGPAAADAAAPALLVPPDVSGAASTARIPASWDVLTDVVVVGGTAAITPTGLGAVEALVADPALPDANLCLTVLHNNDGESQVLNAGSGLESFGGADRFATRFLTEVARGQLDRDGCTDSAVLRVTSGDNFLAGPEFNASQDHGVPFYDSLLLDYLNYDAIDLGNHDFDFGPEVTADLIEGLEDTDDAVFLSANLDFSAQPDIQAQVEAGKVAPSTTVELGGHTIGVIGITPPDLRQISSPGPDIVIAGVAADGTTDVPAVADIINDEADALIADDGADIIVVISHLQNLQNDTELVPLLDDVDIVVAGGGDEVLATPGELLVPGDETAVATSYPTFATGSDVPVVTTSGNYKYVGRLVTRFDASGDLLAVDQRLSRMVRVAGDDLPDAVARDAFILEHVVEPVADYLEDLATTIIGTSAVALDGTRVHIRTQETNVGNLLTDSFITTAQAEAAGFGLDETATMVAFTNGGGIRNDSIIDAGDITLLDTFDIAPFSNFVVVIEDVTVAQLDTLLEHGYAATDTAAGQFAQLGNLRVEVDRDAAVGSRVSNIRTADGTPLADGFSLVTINFLPAQDGDGYPFSTLGLDEFTSVGVTYQQALADYIEVTLGGSITAAGYPEAGGYPEISDPPTDALRIEFTDL
;
A
#
# COMPACT_ATOMS: atom_id res chain seq x y z
N GLY A 1 39.35 -9.09 -30.30
CA GLY A 1 39.77 -7.70 -30.60
C GLY A 1 40.82 -7.66 -31.69
N GLY A 2 41.02 -6.51 -32.34
CA GLY A 2 41.88 -6.37 -33.52
C GLY A 2 43.39 -6.49 -33.25
N THR A 3 44.20 -6.48 -34.31
CA THR A 3 45.65 -6.68 -34.22
C THR A 3 46.40 -5.61 -33.42
N ALA A 4 45.81 -4.43 -33.27
CA ALA A 4 46.34 -3.37 -32.41
C ALA A 4 46.17 -3.67 -30.91
N ALA A 5 45.15 -4.45 -30.54
CA ALA A 5 44.90 -4.88 -29.16
C ALA A 5 45.56 -6.24 -28.86
N ILE A 6 45.36 -7.22 -29.74
CA ILE A 6 45.94 -8.56 -29.65
C ILE A 6 46.73 -8.84 -30.92
N SER A 7 48.06 -8.77 -30.83
CA SER A 7 48.92 -8.93 -31.99
C SER A 7 48.72 -10.27 -32.72
N ALA A 8 49.00 -10.31 -34.02
CA ALA A 8 48.99 -11.56 -34.80
C ALA A 8 49.99 -12.61 -34.25
N ALA A 9 51.06 -12.17 -33.59
CA ALA A 9 52.02 -13.06 -32.95
C ALA A 9 51.42 -13.79 -31.73
N ALA A 10 50.56 -13.11 -30.97
CA ALA A 10 49.84 -13.73 -29.85
C ALA A 10 48.86 -14.80 -30.36
N GLU A 11 48.07 -14.49 -31.40
CA GLU A 11 47.18 -15.45 -32.05
C GLU A 11 47.93 -16.67 -32.61
N ALA A 12 49.06 -16.44 -33.29
CA ALA A 12 49.90 -17.52 -33.79
C ALA A 12 50.47 -18.40 -32.67
N THR A 13 50.75 -17.82 -31.51
CA THR A 13 51.21 -18.57 -30.32
C THR A 13 50.10 -19.48 -29.78
N LEU A 14 48.87 -18.97 -29.67
CA LEU A 14 47.70 -19.73 -29.20
C LEU A 14 47.35 -20.86 -30.17
N THR A 15 47.30 -20.56 -31.47
CA THR A 15 47.06 -21.56 -32.53
C THR A 15 48.17 -22.62 -32.54
N GLY A 16 49.43 -22.20 -32.37
CA GLY A 16 50.58 -23.10 -32.28
C GLY A 16 50.57 -24.01 -31.04
N ALA A 17 49.84 -23.63 -30.00
CA ALA A 17 49.58 -24.46 -28.82
C ALA A 17 48.44 -25.48 -29.04
N GLY A 18 47.82 -25.49 -30.23
CA GLY A 18 46.72 -26.40 -30.59
C GLY A 18 45.34 -25.93 -30.15
N LEU A 19 45.19 -24.67 -29.74
CA LEU A 19 43.89 -24.07 -29.44
C LEU A 19 43.18 -23.65 -30.73
N ASP A 20 41.86 -23.80 -30.76
CA ASP A 20 41.04 -23.18 -31.80
C ASP A 20 40.89 -21.68 -31.48
N VAL A 21 41.22 -20.82 -32.44
CA VAL A 21 41.30 -19.38 -32.22
C VAL A 21 40.39 -18.66 -33.21
N VAL A 22 39.37 -18.01 -32.66
CA VAL A 22 38.48 -17.13 -33.42
C VAL A 22 38.74 -15.69 -32.99
N ARG A 23 38.95 -14.80 -33.97
CA ARG A 23 39.14 -13.38 -33.73
C ARG A 23 37.87 -12.62 -34.12
N TYR A 24 37.23 -12.03 -33.12
CA TYR A 24 36.20 -11.00 -33.31
C TYR A 24 36.85 -9.62 -33.19
N ASP A 25 36.81 -8.82 -34.25
CA ASP A 25 37.43 -7.50 -34.27
C ASP A 25 36.75 -6.48 -35.19
N GLY A 26 37.13 -5.22 -35.00
CA GLY A 26 36.77 -4.11 -35.86
C GLY A 26 37.77 -2.97 -35.72
N ALA A 27 37.56 -1.91 -36.52
CA ALA A 27 38.48 -0.77 -36.56
C ALA A 27 38.54 0.00 -35.23
N THR A 28 37.42 0.04 -34.51
CA THR A 28 37.29 0.64 -33.19
C THR A 28 36.80 -0.38 -32.16
N ARG A 29 36.74 0.05 -30.90
CA ARG A 29 36.14 -0.74 -29.82
C ARG A 29 34.63 -0.96 -30.05
N PHE A 30 33.96 0.00 -30.66
CA PHE A 30 32.53 -0.07 -30.97
C PHE A 30 32.26 -1.10 -32.08
N ASP A 31 33.10 -1.13 -33.11
CA ASP A 31 33.03 -2.15 -34.16
C ASP A 31 33.33 -3.55 -33.61
N THR A 32 34.31 -3.65 -32.72
CA THR A 32 34.63 -4.94 -32.06
C THR A 32 33.47 -5.41 -31.19
N ALA A 33 32.83 -4.53 -30.42
CA ALA A 33 31.69 -4.88 -29.58
C ALA A 33 30.48 -5.30 -30.40
N ALA A 34 30.17 -4.58 -31.49
CA ALA A 34 29.12 -4.98 -32.44
C ALA A 34 29.35 -6.39 -33.02
N ALA A 35 30.60 -6.71 -33.38
CA ALA A 35 30.94 -8.05 -33.87
C ALA A 35 30.79 -9.14 -32.80
N VAL A 36 31.09 -8.84 -31.53
CA VAL A 36 30.89 -9.76 -30.41
C VAL A 36 29.40 -9.95 -30.11
N ALA A 37 28.60 -8.89 -30.13
CA ALA A 37 27.18 -8.94 -29.82
C ALA A 37 26.41 -9.87 -30.77
N GLY A 38 26.73 -9.85 -32.07
CA GLY A 38 26.14 -10.77 -33.04
C GLY A 38 26.44 -12.24 -32.80
N VAL A 39 27.52 -12.56 -32.07
CA VAL A 39 27.85 -13.94 -31.67
C VAL A 39 27.15 -14.33 -30.38
N VAL A 40 27.04 -13.39 -29.44
CA VAL A 40 26.40 -13.61 -28.14
C VAL A 40 24.92 -13.97 -28.30
N LEU A 41 24.20 -13.25 -29.16
CA LEU A 41 22.76 -13.48 -29.36
C LEU A 41 22.43 -14.58 -30.38
N ASP A 42 23.40 -15.02 -31.20
CA ASP A 42 23.24 -16.02 -32.28
C ASP A 42 21.98 -15.85 -33.18
N GLY A 43 21.47 -14.61 -33.29
CA GLY A 43 20.29 -14.28 -34.08
C GLY A 43 18.93 -14.46 -33.39
N GLU A 44 18.88 -14.61 -32.06
CA GLU A 44 17.66 -14.55 -31.26
C GLU A 44 17.14 -13.09 -31.15
N PRO A 45 16.02 -12.74 -31.81
CA PRO A 45 15.43 -11.41 -31.70
C PRO A 45 14.70 -11.24 -30.37
N GLY A 46 14.49 -10.00 -29.93
CA GLY A 46 13.74 -9.70 -28.70
C GLY A 46 14.56 -9.79 -27.40
N ALA A 47 15.87 -9.99 -27.48
CA ALA A 47 16.74 -10.12 -26.30
C ALA A 47 17.07 -8.76 -25.62
N THR A 48 17.44 -8.82 -24.34
CA THR A 48 17.98 -7.66 -23.58
C THR A 48 19.38 -7.31 -24.08
N VAL A 49 19.66 -6.02 -24.26
CA VAL A 49 20.98 -5.48 -24.62
C VAL A 49 21.37 -4.35 -23.68
N PHE A 50 22.58 -4.43 -23.12
CA PHE A 50 23.09 -3.39 -22.22
C PHE A 50 23.85 -2.32 -22.99
N VAL A 51 23.55 -1.05 -22.71
CA VAL A 51 24.22 0.11 -23.29
C VAL A 51 25.02 0.84 -22.21
N VAL A 52 26.32 1.04 -22.42
CA VAL A 52 27.24 1.58 -21.40
C VAL A 52 28.16 2.64 -21.97
N GLU A 53 28.68 3.55 -21.14
CA GLU A 53 29.79 4.40 -21.56
C GLU A 53 31.05 3.55 -21.84
N GLY A 54 31.57 3.63 -23.05
CA GLY A 54 32.72 2.85 -23.50
C GLY A 54 33.96 3.66 -23.84
N TYR A 55 33.96 4.98 -23.61
CA TYR A 55 35.14 5.82 -23.79
C TYR A 55 35.04 7.11 -22.98
N ASP A 56 36.03 7.31 -22.11
CA ASP A 56 36.35 8.60 -21.51
C ASP A 56 37.86 8.88 -21.60
N PRO A 57 38.30 10.14 -21.79
CA PRO A 57 39.70 10.49 -21.74
C PRO A 57 40.36 10.22 -20.37
N ASP A 58 39.61 10.27 -19.27
CA ASP A 58 40.07 9.80 -17.96
C ASP A 58 39.86 8.27 -17.88
N PRO A 59 40.93 7.46 -17.86
CA PRO A 59 40.81 6.01 -17.79
C PRO A 59 40.15 5.52 -16.49
N ARG A 60 40.03 6.38 -15.47
CA ARG A 60 39.28 6.08 -14.24
C ARG A 60 37.79 6.27 -14.41
N ARG A 61 37.31 6.94 -15.45
CA ARG A 61 35.87 7.11 -15.74
C ARG A 61 35.36 6.19 -16.83
N ALA A 62 36.25 5.71 -17.70
CA ALA A 62 35.85 5.10 -18.96
C ALA A 62 35.09 3.76 -18.90
N TRP A 63 34.92 3.11 -17.74
CA TRP A 63 34.43 1.71 -17.66
C TRP A 63 33.67 1.26 -16.39
N PRO A 64 33.33 2.10 -15.39
CA PRO A 64 32.71 1.59 -14.15
C PRO A 64 31.40 0.85 -14.44
N ASP A 65 30.52 1.44 -15.26
CA ASP A 65 29.20 0.88 -15.56
C ASP A 65 29.32 -0.42 -16.38
N ALA A 66 30.28 -0.46 -17.32
CA ALA A 66 30.57 -1.64 -18.13
C ALA A 66 31.07 -2.84 -17.30
N VAL A 67 31.90 -2.61 -16.27
CA VAL A 67 32.36 -3.70 -15.39
C VAL A 67 31.35 -4.05 -14.31
N SER A 68 30.52 -3.09 -13.86
CA SER A 68 29.41 -3.34 -12.94
C SER A 68 28.39 -4.33 -13.53
N VAL A 69 28.00 -4.13 -14.79
CA VAL A 69 26.99 -4.98 -15.44
C VAL A 69 27.55 -6.30 -15.99
N GLY A 70 28.88 -6.49 -15.96
CA GLY A 70 29.52 -7.64 -16.61
C GLY A 70 29.01 -9.01 -16.13
N ALA A 71 28.81 -9.18 -14.82
CA ALA A 71 28.29 -10.43 -14.26
C ALA A 71 26.84 -10.66 -14.69
N TYR A 72 26.00 -9.64 -14.55
CA TYR A 72 24.58 -9.67 -14.89
C TYR A 72 24.33 -9.90 -16.39
N ALA A 73 25.07 -9.19 -17.26
CA ALA A 73 25.01 -9.40 -18.71
C ALA A 73 25.41 -10.82 -19.10
N THR A 74 26.41 -11.40 -18.43
CA THR A 74 26.83 -12.79 -18.67
C THR A 74 25.75 -13.78 -18.22
N PHE A 75 25.13 -13.54 -17.06
CA PHE A 75 24.03 -14.36 -16.52
C PHE A 75 22.84 -14.41 -17.48
N LEU A 76 22.47 -13.28 -18.09
CA LEU A 76 21.40 -13.21 -19.08
C LEU A 76 21.79 -13.69 -20.49
N GLY A 77 23.08 -13.93 -20.76
CA GLY A 77 23.55 -14.11 -22.13
C GLY A 77 23.36 -12.86 -23.00
N ALA A 78 23.35 -11.67 -22.39
CA ALA A 78 23.09 -10.40 -23.04
C ALA A 78 24.40 -9.70 -23.47
N PRO A 79 24.45 -9.07 -24.66
CA PRO A 79 25.61 -8.32 -25.09
C PRO A 79 25.68 -6.94 -24.42
N ILE A 80 26.91 -6.45 -24.25
CA ILE A 80 27.21 -5.09 -23.77
C ILE A 80 27.70 -4.25 -24.96
N LEU A 81 26.95 -3.22 -25.33
CA LEU A 81 27.26 -2.31 -26.42
C LEU A 81 27.75 -0.95 -25.88
N PRO A 82 29.03 -0.60 -26.13
CA PRO A 82 29.58 0.67 -25.68
C PRO A 82 29.12 1.84 -26.55
N VAL A 83 28.84 2.98 -25.94
CA VAL A 83 28.64 4.28 -26.59
C VAL A 83 29.63 5.31 -26.04
N THR A 84 29.51 6.57 -26.46
CA THR A 84 30.15 7.69 -25.77
C THR A 84 29.08 8.54 -25.10
N THR A 85 29.46 9.43 -24.17
CA THR A 85 28.51 10.29 -23.44
C THR A 85 27.47 10.93 -24.35
N ASP A 86 27.89 11.49 -25.48
CA ASP A 86 27.02 12.30 -26.35
C ASP A 86 26.85 11.75 -27.77
N VAL A 87 27.45 10.60 -28.09
CA VAL A 87 27.42 10.04 -29.45
C VAL A 87 27.11 8.56 -29.40
N LEU A 88 26.03 8.18 -30.09
CA LEU A 88 25.69 6.83 -30.49
C LEU A 88 26.49 6.47 -31.77
N PRO A 89 27.51 5.59 -31.71
CA PRO A 89 28.35 5.31 -32.85
C PRO A 89 27.58 4.55 -33.95
N ALA A 90 27.86 4.85 -35.22
CA ALA A 90 27.17 4.22 -36.36
C ALA A 90 27.28 2.68 -36.37
N SER A 91 28.37 2.11 -35.85
CA SER A 91 28.53 0.66 -35.71
C SER A 91 27.55 0.05 -34.70
N ILE A 92 27.18 0.80 -33.66
CA ILE A 92 26.21 0.39 -32.65
C ILE A 92 24.79 0.51 -33.19
N VAL A 93 24.48 1.61 -33.90
CA VAL A 93 23.19 1.74 -34.63
C VAL A 93 22.98 0.54 -35.57
N GLY A 94 24.00 0.21 -36.36
CA GLY A 94 23.95 -0.94 -37.26
C GLY A 94 23.81 -2.27 -36.53
N ALA A 95 24.44 -2.43 -35.37
CA ALA A 95 24.28 -3.63 -34.54
C ALA A 95 22.86 -3.76 -34.01
N LEU A 96 22.30 -2.71 -33.40
CA LEU A 96 20.94 -2.71 -32.85
C LEU A 96 19.89 -3.05 -33.91
N SER A 97 20.05 -2.50 -35.13
CA SER A 97 19.15 -2.83 -36.25
C SER A 97 19.23 -4.28 -36.71
N ILE A 98 20.34 -4.99 -36.45
CA ILE A 98 20.50 -6.42 -36.80
C ILE A 98 20.04 -7.31 -35.66
N LEU A 99 20.32 -6.90 -34.42
CA LEU A 99 19.99 -7.67 -33.22
C LEU A 99 18.50 -7.62 -32.89
N ASP A 100 17.82 -6.55 -33.26
CA ASP A 100 16.38 -6.35 -33.02
C ASP A 100 15.99 -6.63 -31.56
N PRO A 101 16.60 -5.90 -30.59
CA PRO A 101 16.40 -6.18 -29.18
C PRO A 101 14.97 -5.88 -28.74
N GLY A 102 14.49 -6.62 -27.74
CA GLY A 102 13.22 -6.32 -27.08
C GLY A 102 13.36 -5.27 -25.99
N GLU A 103 14.55 -5.17 -25.40
CA GLU A 103 14.86 -4.25 -24.31
C GLU A 103 16.29 -3.69 -24.44
N LEU A 104 16.42 -2.39 -24.18
CA LEU A 104 17.68 -1.69 -24.00
C LEU A 104 17.80 -1.18 -22.57
N VAL A 105 18.86 -1.63 -21.88
CA VAL A 105 19.16 -1.18 -20.52
C VAL A 105 20.40 -0.29 -20.53
N LEU A 106 20.19 1.01 -20.34
CA LEU A 106 21.25 2.00 -20.21
C LEU A 106 21.85 1.92 -18.81
N VAL A 107 23.14 1.64 -18.69
CA VAL A 107 23.82 1.58 -17.39
C VAL A 107 24.71 2.81 -17.23
N GLY A 108 24.40 3.61 -16.21
CA GLY A 108 25.04 4.89 -15.93
C GLY A 108 24.05 6.06 -16.03
N GLY A 109 24.28 7.10 -15.21
CA GLY A 109 23.49 8.33 -15.26
C GLY A 109 23.73 9.17 -16.51
N THR A 110 23.05 10.31 -16.61
CA THR A 110 23.13 11.22 -17.76
C THR A 110 24.53 11.80 -18.01
N ALA A 111 25.40 11.79 -17.01
CA ALA A 111 26.80 12.17 -17.14
C ALA A 111 27.68 11.11 -17.85
N ALA A 112 27.20 9.86 -17.95
CA ALA A 112 27.85 8.74 -18.64
C ALA A 112 27.20 8.47 -20.01
N ILE A 113 25.87 8.55 -20.10
CA ILE A 113 25.09 8.43 -21.33
C ILE A 113 24.03 9.52 -21.32
N SER A 114 24.19 10.56 -22.13
CA SER A 114 23.29 11.72 -22.12
C SER A 114 21.89 11.39 -22.61
N GLU A 115 20.93 12.22 -22.22
CA GLU A 115 19.54 12.14 -22.68
C GLU A 115 19.43 12.17 -24.21
N ALA A 116 20.38 12.82 -24.90
CA ALA A 116 20.41 12.85 -26.36
C ALA A 116 20.71 11.47 -26.97
N VAL A 117 21.56 10.66 -26.32
CA VAL A 117 21.82 9.28 -26.74
C VAL A 117 20.65 8.38 -26.41
N GLU A 118 20.05 8.53 -25.22
CA GLU A 118 18.84 7.82 -24.82
C GLU A 118 17.67 8.09 -25.77
N THR A 119 17.38 9.36 -26.07
CA THR A 119 16.36 9.76 -27.05
C THR A 119 16.62 9.16 -28.44
N ALA A 120 17.89 8.98 -28.82
CA ALA A 120 18.23 8.36 -30.10
C ALA A 120 18.07 6.83 -30.12
N LEU A 121 17.94 6.21 -28.95
CA LEU A 121 17.69 4.78 -28.76
C LEU A 121 16.20 4.47 -28.53
N THR A 122 15.44 5.43 -27.99
CA THR A 122 14.00 5.29 -27.75
C THR A 122 13.19 5.40 -29.04
N PRO A 123 12.35 4.40 -29.37
CA PRO A 123 11.40 4.50 -30.48
C PRO A 123 10.41 5.66 -30.30
N GLY A 124 9.87 6.20 -31.40
CA GLY A 124 8.74 7.13 -31.31
C GLY A 124 7.46 6.42 -30.84
N GLU A 125 6.49 7.18 -30.29
CA GLU A 125 5.22 6.64 -29.75
C GLU A 125 4.45 5.74 -30.74
N ASP A 126 4.64 5.93 -32.05
CA ASP A 126 3.99 5.16 -33.12
C ASP A 126 4.93 4.13 -33.81
N GLU A 127 6.15 3.92 -33.30
CA GLU A 127 7.15 3.03 -33.89
C GLU A 127 7.35 1.75 -33.05
N GLU A 128 7.25 0.58 -33.68
CA GLU A 128 7.68 -0.69 -33.07
C GLU A 128 9.19 -0.65 -32.80
N GLY A 129 9.61 -1.01 -31.59
CA GLY A 129 11.01 -1.07 -31.20
C GLY A 129 11.24 -1.54 -29.76
N PRO A 130 12.49 -1.54 -29.28
CA PRO A 130 12.82 -1.98 -27.92
C PRO A 130 12.23 -1.04 -26.87
N SER A 131 11.85 -1.61 -25.72
CA SER A 131 11.69 -0.81 -24.51
C SER A 131 13.06 -0.27 -24.07
N VAL A 132 13.09 0.96 -23.53
CA VAL A 132 14.34 1.60 -23.11
C VAL A 132 14.21 2.01 -21.64
N ARG A 133 15.12 1.54 -20.80
CA ARG A 133 15.19 1.93 -19.38
C ARG A 133 16.62 2.15 -18.92
N ARG A 134 16.78 2.79 -17.77
CA ARG A 134 18.09 3.18 -17.22
C ARG A 134 18.31 2.64 -15.81
N LEU A 135 19.50 2.10 -15.59
CA LEU A 135 20.05 1.77 -14.27
C LEU A 135 21.12 2.80 -13.92
N ALA A 136 20.87 3.66 -12.94
CA ALA A 136 21.76 4.75 -12.59
C ALA A 136 21.71 5.09 -11.10
N GLY A 137 22.77 5.74 -10.62
CA GLY A 137 22.78 6.39 -9.32
C GLY A 137 23.59 7.67 -9.33
N ALA A 138 23.61 8.37 -8.19
CA ALA A 138 24.30 9.66 -8.04
C ALA A 138 25.82 9.59 -8.33
N ASP A 139 26.42 8.40 -8.20
CA ASP A 139 27.76 8.11 -8.66
C ASP A 139 27.87 6.65 -9.12
N ARG A 140 29.05 6.27 -9.63
CA ARG A 140 29.33 4.92 -10.14
C ARG A 140 29.05 3.79 -9.16
N TYR A 141 29.17 4.04 -7.86
CA TYR A 141 28.98 3.01 -6.85
C TYR A 141 27.48 2.82 -6.60
N ALA A 142 26.71 3.92 -6.59
CA ALA A 142 25.26 3.86 -6.57
C ALA A 142 24.71 3.20 -7.86
N THR A 143 25.24 3.51 -9.04
CA THR A 143 24.89 2.78 -10.28
C THR A 143 25.20 1.28 -10.15
N SER A 144 26.38 0.94 -9.59
CA SER A 144 26.71 -0.47 -9.35
C SER A 144 25.74 -1.14 -8.38
N GLY A 145 25.21 -0.41 -7.40
CA GLY A 145 24.17 -0.89 -6.49
C GLY A 145 22.84 -1.14 -7.20
N ALA A 146 22.39 -0.22 -8.05
CA ALA A 146 21.19 -0.42 -8.87
C ALA A 146 21.30 -1.65 -9.79
N VAL A 147 22.49 -1.85 -10.40
CA VAL A 147 22.78 -3.06 -11.20
C VAL A 147 22.76 -4.31 -10.33
N TYR A 148 23.32 -4.23 -9.11
CA TYR A 148 23.30 -5.33 -8.17
C TYR A 148 21.85 -5.71 -7.83
N ASP A 149 21.02 -4.75 -7.41
CA ASP A 149 19.63 -5.00 -7.02
C ASP A 149 18.79 -5.56 -8.17
N GLU A 150 18.90 -4.99 -9.38
CA GLU A 150 18.26 -5.53 -10.58
C GLU A 150 18.69 -6.96 -10.88
N SER A 151 19.99 -7.26 -10.74
CA SER A 151 20.47 -8.60 -11.05
C SER A 151 19.91 -9.64 -10.08
N VAL A 152 19.67 -9.26 -8.83
CA VAL A 152 19.04 -10.11 -7.81
C VAL A 152 17.56 -10.32 -8.09
N THR A 153 16.80 -9.26 -8.44
CA THR A 153 15.38 -9.41 -8.82
C THR A 153 15.20 -10.31 -10.05
N ARG A 154 16.25 -10.44 -10.87
CA ARG A 154 16.29 -11.29 -12.06
C ARG A 154 16.83 -12.69 -11.80
N GLY A 155 17.00 -13.07 -10.54
CA GLY A 155 17.32 -14.43 -10.12
C GLY A 155 18.81 -14.73 -9.91
N MET A 156 19.68 -13.72 -9.88
CA MET A 156 21.05 -13.94 -9.39
C MET A 156 21.04 -14.12 -7.87
N ASP A 157 21.80 -15.10 -7.37
CA ASP A 157 21.89 -15.49 -5.97
C ASP A 157 22.56 -14.39 -5.14
N PRO A 158 21.84 -13.64 -4.30
CA PRO A 158 22.46 -12.62 -3.49
C PRO A 158 23.19 -13.19 -2.29
N ALA A 159 23.18 -14.49 -1.98
CA ALA A 159 23.98 -15.04 -0.88
C ALA A 159 25.49 -14.93 -1.16
N ALA A 160 25.90 -15.11 -2.42
CA ALA A 160 27.30 -15.02 -2.83
C ALA A 160 27.69 -13.61 -3.30
N LYS A 161 28.16 -12.73 -2.41
CA LYS A 161 28.45 -11.33 -2.80
C LYS A 161 29.88 -11.16 -3.29
N TRP A 162 30.05 -10.80 -4.56
CA TRP A 162 31.37 -10.52 -5.14
C TRP A 162 31.67 -9.03 -5.13
N LEU A 163 32.87 -8.68 -4.69
CA LEU A 163 33.23 -7.31 -4.42
C LEU A 163 34.60 -6.92 -4.95
N ALA A 164 34.65 -5.81 -5.68
CA ALA A 164 35.90 -5.25 -6.16
C ALA A 164 35.88 -3.73 -6.05
N THR A 165 37.07 -3.10 -6.09
CA THR A 165 37.09 -1.63 -6.10
C THR A 165 36.65 -1.05 -7.44
N GLY A 166 35.79 -0.02 -7.41
CA GLY A 166 35.43 0.80 -8.58
C GLY A 166 36.41 1.94 -8.87
N ALA A 167 37.50 2.08 -8.10
CA ALA A 167 38.52 3.10 -8.34
C ALA A 167 39.44 2.75 -9.51
N ARG A 168 39.65 1.45 -9.77
CA ARG A 168 40.37 0.87 -10.91
C ARG A 168 39.80 -0.52 -11.20
N PHE A 169 39.81 -0.91 -12.47
CA PHE A 169 39.00 -2.03 -12.94
C PHE A 169 39.69 -3.38 -13.20
N PRO A 170 41.01 -3.62 -13.01
CA PRO A 170 41.58 -4.95 -13.25
C PRO A 170 40.94 -6.06 -12.39
N ASP A 171 40.69 -5.77 -11.11
CA ASP A 171 40.09 -6.72 -10.18
C ASP A 171 38.60 -6.93 -10.50
N ALA A 172 37.86 -5.85 -10.75
CA ALA A 172 36.45 -5.92 -11.17
C ALA A 172 36.26 -6.66 -12.51
N LEU A 173 37.18 -6.48 -13.46
CA LEU A 173 37.15 -7.18 -14.75
C LEU A 173 37.37 -8.69 -14.58
N ALA A 174 38.20 -9.11 -13.61
CA ALA A 174 38.41 -10.52 -13.28
C ALA A 174 37.24 -11.10 -12.46
N MET A 175 36.60 -10.28 -11.64
CA MET A 175 35.42 -10.63 -10.85
C MET A 175 34.22 -11.00 -11.72
N GLY A 176 33.93 -10.23 -12.77
CA GLY A 176 32.69 -10.39 -13.57
C GLY A 176 32.39 -11.84 -14.01
N PRO A 177 33.29 -12.52 -14.75
CA PRO A 177 33.06 -13.91 -15.16
C PRO A 177 32.96 -14.90 -14.00
N ALA A 178 33.69 -14.69 -12.90
CA ALA A 178 33.65 -15.57 -11.74
C ALA A 178 32.35 -15.42 -10.95
N ALA A 179 31.87 -14.18 -10.80
CA ALA A 179 30.58 -13.89 -10.21
C ALA A 179 29.43 -14.47 -11.06
N ALA A 180 29.49 -14.30 -12.39
CA ALA A 180 28.51 -14.88 -13.30
C ALA A 180 28.45 -16.42 -13.27
N ASP A 181 29.60 -17.10 -13.20
CA ASP A 181 29.66 -18.57 -13.08
C ASP A 181 29.03 -19.06 -11.78
N ALA A 182 29.13 -18.26 -10.72
CA ALA A 182 28.46 -18.49 -9.45
C ALA A 182 26.98 -18.04 -9.45
N ALA A 183 26.45 -17.58 -10.58
CA ALA A 183 25.12 -16.94 -10.69
C ALA A 183 24.92 -15.81 -9.67
N ALA A 184 25.99 -15.10 -9.32
CA ALA A 184 26.02 -14.21 -8.17
C ALA A 184 26.31 -12.75 -8.54
N PRO A 185 25.67 -11.78 -7.86
CA PRO A 185 25.76 -10.37 -8.22
C PRO A 185 27.14 -9.79 -7.83
N ALA A 186 27.53 -8.75 -8.56
CA ALA A 186 28.83 -8.11 -8.46
C ALA A 186 28.69 -6.64 -8.04
N LEU A 187 29.42 -6.22 -7.01
CA LEU A 187 29.40 -4.83 -6.52
C LEU A 187 30.75 -4.14 -6.62
N LEU A 188 30.73 -2.89 -7.11
CA LEU A 188 31.86 -1.97 -7.02
C LEU A 188 31.80 -1.14 -5.74
N VAL A 189 32.94 -1.05 -5.04
CA VAL A 189 33.09 -0.21 -3.84
C VAL A 189 34.26 0.78 -3.92
N PRO A 190 34.26 1.88 -3.15
CA PRO A 190 35.46 2.67 -2.97
C PRO A 190 36.58 1.89 -2.23
N PRO A 191 37.87 2.28 -2.38
CA PRO A 191 38.98 1.62 -1.68
C PRO A 191 38.91 1.66 -0.14
N ASP A 192 38.16 2.64 0.38
CA ASP A 192 37.84 2.82 1.79
C ASP A 192 36.31 2.91 1.90
N VAL A 193 35.71 1.92 2.56
CA VAL A 193 34.26 1.82 2.80
C VAL A 193 33.87 2.21 4.23
N SER A 194 34.82 2.71 5.04
CA SER A 194 34.60 2.96 6.49
C SER A 194 33.83 4.25 6.82
N GLY A 195 33.56 5.13 5.85
CA GLY A 195 32.80 6.36 6.06
C GLY A 195 31.29 6.17 5.89
N ALA A 196 30.46 6.93 6.62
CA ALA A 196 28.99 6.88 6.55
C ALA A 196 28.39 7.09 5.15
N ALA A 197 29.08 7.83 4.28
CA ALA A 197 28.69 7.98 2.87
C ALA A 197 28.87 6.70 2.05
N SER A 198 29.66 5.74 2.53
CA SER A 198 30.04 4.48 1.88
C SER A 198 29.22 3.28 2.39
N THR A 199 28.69 3.34 3.61
CA THR A 199 27.74 2.35 4.16
C THR A 199 26.33 2.51 3.57
N ALA A 200 25.93 3.72 3.15
CA ALA A 200 24.70 3.95 2.38
C ALA A 200 24.76 3.48 0.91
N ARG A 201 25.87 2.87 0.48
CA ARG A 201 26.12 2.41 -0.91
C ARG A 201 26.15 0.89 -1.01
N ILE A 202 25.85 0.26 0.10
CA ILE A 202 25.63 -1.16 0.23
C ILE A 202 24.16 -1.35 -0.14
N PRO A 203 23.86 -2.07 -1.23
CA PRO A 203 22.50 -2.32 -1.70
C PRO A 203 21.57 -2.76 -0.57
N ALA A 204 20.29 -2.42 -0.63
CA ALA A 204 19.32 -2.90 0.36
C ALA A 204 19.28 -4.45 0.41
N SER A 205 19.64 -5.12 -0.68
CA SER A 205 19.83 -6.59 -0.78
C SER A 205 21.08 -7.14 -0.08
N TRP A 206 21.90 -6.31 0.57
CA TRP A 206 23.05 -6.79 1.34
C TRP A 206 22.72 -7.49 2.66
N ASP A 207 21.44 -7.52 2.97
CA ASP A 207 20.81 -8.20 4.10
C ASP A 207 21.17 -9.70 4.18
N VAL A 208 21.30 -10.43 3.07
CA VAL A 208 21.49 -11.91 3.14
C VAL A 208 22.96 -12.36 3.22
N LEU A 209 23.84 -11.62 3.91
CA LEU A 209 25.29 -11.90 3.88
C LEU A 209 25.67 -13.15 4.68
N THR A 210 26.12 -14.19 3.96
CA THR A 210 26.81 -15.37 4.51
C THR A 210 28.30 -15.35 4.17
N ASP A 211 28.64 -15.07 2.90
CA ASP A 211 30.03 -14.96 2.43
C ASP A 211 30.24 -13.76 1.48
N VAL A 212 31.29 -12.95 1.72
CA VAL A 212 31.76 -11.90 0.79
C VAL A 212 33.07 -12.30 0.14
N VAL A 213 33.05 -12.46 -1.18
CA VAL A 213 34.26 -12.66 -1.98
C VAL A 213 34.84 -11.31 -2.38
N VAL A 214 35.86 -10.88 -1.66
CA VAL A 214 36.61 -9.66 -1.97
C VAL A 214 37.72 -9.95 -2.98
N VAL A 215 37.60 -9.40 -4.19
CA VAL A 215 38.57 -9.55 -5.28
C VAL A 215 39.52 -8.36 -5.31
N GLY A 216 40.81 -8.64 -5.06
CA GLY A 216 41.89 -7.66 -5.13
C GLY A 216 42.86 -7.75 -3.95
N GLY A 217 43.96 -7.01 -4.02
CA GLY A 217 44.92 -6.90 -2.92
C GLY A 217 44.58 -5.80 -1.93
N THR A 218 45.34 -5.69 -0.83
CA THR A 218 45.18 -4.64 0.20
C THR A 218 45.43 -3.21 -0.29
N ALA A 219 45.94 -3.06 -1.52
CA ALA A 219 46.08 -1.79 -2.22
C ALA A 219 44.83 -1.40 -3.06
N ALA A 220 43.94 -2.35 -3.31
CA ALA A 220 42.65 -2.15 -3.99
C ALA A 220 41.55 -1.90 -2.97
N ILE A 221 41.48 -2.73 -1.92
CA ILE A 221 40.59 -2.56 -0.76
C ILE A 221 41.48 -2.52 0.47
N THR A 222 41.49 -1.38 1.17
CA THR A 222 42.40 -1.18 2.32
C THR A 222 42.04 -2.15 3.47
N PRO A 223 42.97 -2.49 4.38
CA PRO A 223 42.63 -3.29 5.55
C PRO A 223 41.50 -2.68 6.41
N THR A 224 41.42 -1.35 6.46
CA THR A 224 40.31 -0.63 7.11
C THR A 224 39.00 -0.79 6.34
N GLY A 225 39.04 -0.74 5.01
CA GLY A 225 37.88 -1.04 4.17
C GLY A 225 37.43 -2.49 4.31
N LEU A 226 38.36 -3.44 4.31
CA LEU A 226 38.05 -4.86 4.54
C LEU A 226 37.42 -5.08 5.92
N GLY A 227 37.98 -4.48 6.98
CA GLY A 227 37.40 -4.54 8.32
C GLY A 227 36.00 -3.91 8.43
N ALA A 228 35.69 -2.92 7.59
CA ALA A 228 34.34 -2.37 7.50
C ALA A 228 33.38 -3.31 6.77
N VAL A 229 33.79 -3.92 5.64
CA VAL A 229 33.00 -4.99 4.98
C VAL A 229 32.77 -6.15 5.96
N GLU A 230 33.81 -6.57 6.69
CA GLU A 230 33.74 -7.58 7.75
C GLU A 230 32.76 -7.16 8.84
N ALA A 231 32.73 -5.90 9.27
CA ALA A 231 31.78 -5.42 10.27
C ALA A 231 30.33 -5.31 9.77
N LEU A 232 30.13 -5.16 8.46
CA LEU A 232 28.81 -5.15 7.83
C LEU A 232 28.22 -6.56 7.67
N VAL A 233 29.08 -7.57 7.55
CA VAL A 233 28.71 -8.99 7.49
C VAL A 233 28.82 -9.68 8.85
N ALA A 234 29.46 -9.03 9.83
CA ALA A 234 29.65 -9.59 11.16
C ALA A 234 28.29 -9.67 11.85
N ASP A 235 27.77 -10.88 11.87
CA ASP A 235 26.57 -11.22 12.61
C ASP A 235 26.78 -10.89 14.11
N PRO A 236 25.85 -10.19 14.78
CA PRO A 236 25.83 -10.15 16.23
C PRO A 236 25.60 -11.57 16.78
N ALA A 237 26.66 -12.38 16.85
CA ALA A 237 26.67 -13.82 17.16
C ALA A 237 25.28 -14.44 17.36
N LEU A 238 24.48 -14.52 16.29
CA LEU A 238 23.16 -15.11 16.37
C LEU A 238 23.35 -16.62 16.60
N PRO A 239 22.46 -17.25 17.38
CA PRO A 239 22.52 -18.68 17.61
C PRO A 239 22.30 -19.45 16.30
N ASP A 240 22.99 -20.59 16.16
CA ASP A 240 22.63 -21.58 15.15
C ASP A 240 21.18 -22.02 15.39
N ALA A 241 20.41 -22.16 14.32
CA ALA A 241 18.97 -22.40 14.32
C ALA A 241 18.63 -23.54 13.34
N ASN A 242 17.49 -24.20 13.58
CA ASN A 242 16.96 -25.14 12.61
C ASN A 242 16.30 -24.37 11.46
N LEU A 243 15.43 -23.41 11.78
CA LEU A 243 14.73 -22.59 10.81
C LEU A 243 15.07 -21.11 10.98
N CYS A 244 15.47 -20.46 9.89
CA CYS A 244 15.38 -19.01 9.73
C CYS A 244 14.05 -18.67 9.05
N LEU A 245 13.07 -18.17 9.81
CA LEU A 245 11.76 -17.80 9.26
C LEU A 245 11.76 -16.31 8.91
N THR A 246 11.37 -15.99 7.67
CA THR A 246 11.05 -14.61 7.27
C THR A 246 9.54 -14.45 7.23
N VAL A 247 8.99 -13.64 8.13
CA VAL A 247 7.57 -13.26 8.10
C VAL A 247 7.45 -11.97 7.29
N LEU A 248 6.83 -12.07 6.11
CA LEU A 248 6.47 -10.93 5.28
C LEU A 248 5.03 -10.57 5.56
N HIS A 249 4.79 -9.30 5.86
CA HIS A 249 3.47 -8.82 6.21
C HIS A 249 3.16 -7.43 5.69
N ASN A 250 1.87 -7.14 5.63
CA ASN A 250 1.28 -5.83 5.45
C ASN A 250 -0.09 -5.84 6.15
N ASN A 251 -0.65 -4.66 6.31
CA ASN A 251 -2.01 -4.43 6.78
C ASN A 251 -2.58 -3.25 6.00
N ASP A 252 -3.89 -3.04 6.08
CA ASP A 252 -4.55 -1.80 5.64
C ASP A 252 -4.23 -1.50 4.17
N GLY A 253 -4.51 -2.45 3.28
CA GLY A 253 -4.38 -2.26 1.83
C GLY A 253 -5.35 -1.19 1.30
N GLU A 254 -6.56 -1.16 1.88
CA GLU A 254 -7.55 -0.08 1.77
C GLU A 254 -7.86 0.37 0.32
N SER A 255 -7.77 -0.57 -0.63
CA SER A 255 -7.94 -0.29 -2.06
C SER A 255 -7.04 0.81 -2.64
N GLN A 256 -5.95 1.19 -1.98
CA GLN A 256 -4.98 2.19 -2.46
C GLN A 256 -4.04 1.61 -3.53
N VAL A 257 -4.63 1.08 -4.60
CA VAL A 257 -3.93 0.33 -5.63
C VAL A 257 -3.10 1.21 -6.57
N LEU A 258 -3.38 2.52 -6.63
CA LEU A 258 -2.71 3.43 -7.58
C LEU A 258 -1.37 3.98 -7.05
N ASN A 259 -1.36 4.54 -5.84
CA ASN A 259 -0.20 5.13 -5.18
C ASN A 259 -0.54 5.52 -3.72
N ALA A 260 0.45 6.01 -2.97
CA ALA A 260 0.29 6.44 -1.58
C ALA A 260 -0.37 7.84 -1.41
N GLY A 261 -1.00 8.39 -2.45
CA GLY A 261 -1.73 9.66 -2.44
C GLY A 261 -0.95 10.86 -2.99
N SER A 262 -1.61 12.03 -2.99
CA SER A 262 -1.08 13.28 -3.56
C SER A 262 0.27 13.70 -2.95
N GLY A 263 1.26 13.94 -3.81
CA GLY A 263 2.64 14.27 -3.44
C GLY A 263 3.50 13.05 -3.06
N LEU A 264 2.94 11.85 -3.12
CA LEU A 264 3.58 10.56 -2.88
C LEU A 264 3.37 9.59 -4.05
N GLU A 265 3.20 10.11 -5.28
CA GLU A 265 2.89 9.31 -6.48
C GLU A 265 3.98 8.26 -6.81
N SER A 266 5.20 8.49 -6.34
CA SER A 266 6.34 7.57 -6.45
C SER A 266 6.39 6.49 -5.37
N PHE A 267 5.41 6.42 -4.46
CA PHE A 267 5.38 5.48 -3.33
C PHE A 267 4.08 4.68 -3.31
N GLY A 268 4.10 3.50 -2.68
CA GLY A 268 2.96 2.59 -2.67
C GLY A 268 2.54 2.13 -4.07
N GLY A 269 1.26 1.83 -4.22
CA GLY A 269 0.66 1.28 -5.44
C GLY A 269 0.83 -0.25 -5.52
N ALA A 270 -0.24 -0.93 -5.94
CA ALA A 270 -0.35 -2.38 -5.96
C ALA A 270 0.75 -3.05 -6.81
N ASP A 271 1.10 -2.47 -7.95
CA ASP A 271 2.08 -2.99 -8.89
C ASP A 271 3.53 -2.92 -8.40
N ARG A 272 3.91 -1.82 -7.75
CA ARG A 272 5.21 -1.67 -7.09
C ARG A 272 5.26 -2.51 -5.82
N PHE A 273 4.17 -2.53 -5.05
CA PHE A 273 4.05 -3.38 -3.87
C PHE A 273 4.24 -4.85 -4.24
N ALA A 274 3.57 -5.35 -5.28
CA ALA A 274 3.73 -6.72 -5.77
C ALA A 274 5.18 -7.03 -6.14
N THR A 275 5.84 -6.14 -6.91
CA THR A 275 7.26 -6.32 -7.25
C THR A 275 8.14 -6.35 -5.99
N ARG A 276 7.90 -5.45 -5.03
CA ARG A 276 8.65 -5.42 -3.78
C ARG A 276 8.41 -6.67 -2.94
N PHE A 277 7.16 -7.06 -2.76
CA PHE A 277 6.75 -8.21 -1.97
C PHE A 277 7.36 -9.50 -2.50
N LEU A 278 7.21 -9.77 -3.80
CA LEU A 278 7.80 -10.94 -4.45
C LEU A 278 9.34 -10.93 -4.42
N THR A 279 9.96 -9.74 -4.49
CA THR A 279 11.41 -9.59 -4.28
C THR A 279 11.81 -10.00 -2.86
N GLU A 280 11.02 -9.62 -1.84
CA GLU A 280 11.28 -10.01 -0.46
C GLU A 280 10.98 -11.50 -0.21
N VAL A 281 10.00 -12.10 -0.89
CA VAL A 281 9.76 -13.55 -0.86
C VAL A 281 11.00 -14.28 -1.37
N ALA A 282 11.52 -13.90 -2.54
CA ALA A 282 12.73 -14.52 -3.09
C ALA A 282 13.94 -14.36 -2.15
N ARG A 283 14.07 -13.21 -1.48
CA ARG A 283 15.15 -12.96 -0.49
C ARG A 283 14.98 -13.78 0.79
N GLY A 284 13.74 -13.99 1.22
CA GLY A 284 13.40 -14.74 2.41
C GLY A 284 13.73 -16.23 2.30
N GLN A 285 13.69 -16.79 1.08
CA GLN A 285 13.94 -18.21 0.80
C GLN A 285 15.42 -18.61 0.72
N LEU A 286 16.33 -17.64 0.73
CA LEU A 286 17.75 -17.92 0.58
C LEU A 286 18.36 -18.51 1.85
N ASP A 287 19.31 -19.44 1.67
CA ASP A 287 20.07 -20.05 2.75
C ASP A 287 20.76 -18.98 3.61
N ARG A 288 20.60 -19.10 4.92
CA ARG A 288 21.20 -18.21 5.91
C ARG A 288 22.21 -18.95 6.78
N ASP A 289 23.32 -18.28 7.06
CA ASP A 289 24.37 -18.83 7.90
C ASP A 289 23.88 -19.15 9.31
N GLY A 290 24.29 -20.32 9.78
CA GLY A 290 23.84 -20.86 11.06
C GLY A 290 22.41 -21.38 11.03
N CYS A 291 21.68 -21.35 9.92
CA CYS A 291 20.35 -21.95 9.78
C CYS A 291 20.42 -23.26 8.99
N THR A 292 19.62 -24.26 9.40
CA THR A 292 19.52 -25.52 8.66
C THR A 292 18.65 -25.34 7.42
N ASP A 293 17.55 -24.61 7.56
CA ASP A 293 16.62 -24.23 6.50
C ASP A 293 16.25 -22.74 6.61
N SER A 294 15.76 -22.16 5.51
CA SER A 294 15.21 -20.81 5.43
C SER A 294 13.87 -20.84 4.71
N ALA A 295 12.86 -20.17 5.27
CA ALA A 295 11.51 -20.17 4.72
C ALA A 295 10.83 -18.81 4.86
N VAL A 296 9.71 -18.64 4.15
CA VAL A 296 8.94 -17.39 4.14
C VAL A 296 7.49 -17.70 4.47
N LEU A 297 6.97 -17.03 5.50
CA LEU A 297 5.56 -16.96 5.81
C LEU A 297 5.03 -15.61 5.32
N ARG A 298 3.98 -15.63 4.50
CA ARG A 298 3.34 -14.45 3.89
C ARG A 298 1.98 -14.27 4.54
N VAL A 299 1.80 -13.17 5.26
CA VAL A 299 0.53 -12.89 5.93
C VAL A 299 0.08 -11.46 5.70
N THR A 300 -1.21 -11.18 5.85
CA THR A 300 -1.69 -9.81 5.97
C THR A 300 -2.68 -9.72 7.12
N SER A 301 -2.65 -8.62 7.88
CA SER A 301 -3.50 -8.44 9.05
C SER A 301 -4.81 -7.71 8.74
N GLY A 302 -5.37 -7.82 7.52
CA GLY A 302 -6.72 -7.32 7.21
C GLY A 302 -6.82 -5.87 6.72
N ASP A 303 -8.07 -5.40 6.55
CA ASP A 303 -8.47 -4.16 5.88
C ASP A 303 -7.99 -4.12 4.42
N ASN A 304 -8.46 -5.11 3.66
CA ASN A 304 -8.02 -5.35 2.29
C ASN A 304 -8.62 -4.35 1.31
N PHE A 305 -9.85 -3.89 1.58
CA PHE A 305 -10.49 -2.81 0.84
C PHE A 305 -11.00 -1.72 1.77
N LEU A 306 -11.20 -0.53 1.22
CA LEU A 306 -11.83 0.59 1.91
C LEU A 306 -12.79 1.29 0.97
N ALA A 307 -13.90 1.79 1.51
CA ALA A 307 -14.81 2.65 0.77
C ALA A 307 -14.08 3.82 0.10
N GLY A 308 -14.21 3.91 -1.22
CA GLY A 308 -13.56 4.95 -2.00
C GLY A 308 -13.80 4.77 -3.50
N PRO A 309 -13.35 5.73 -4.32
CA PRO A 309 -13.55 5.68 -5.76
C PRO A 309 -12.80 4.50 -6.40
N GLU A 310 -11.68 4.06 -5.83
CA GLU A 310 -10.91 2.89 -6.27
C GLU A 310 -11.66 1.58 -6.00
N PHE A 311 -12.22 1.41 -4.79
CA PHE A 311 -13.07 0.24 -4.49
C PHE A 311 -14.39 0.25 -5.28
N ASN A 312 -14.94 1.42 -5.62
CA ASN A 312 -16.10 1.50 -6.52
C ASN A 312 -15.79 0.96 -7.91
N ALA A 313 -14.54 1.08 -8.39
CA ALA A 313 -14.11 0.41 -9.61
C ALA A 313 -14.18 -1.12 -9.46
N SER A 314 -13.76 -1.66 -8.31
CA SER A 314 -13.91 -3.08 -7.98
C SER A 314 -15.37 -3.53 -7.97
N GLN A 315 -16.27 -2.74 -7.37
CA GLN A 315 -17.70 -3.06 -7.34
C GLN A 315 -18.36 -3.03 -8.72
N ASP A 316 -17.97 -2.10 -9.60
CA ASP A 316 -18.46 -2.04 -10.99
C ASP A 316 -17.91 -3.19 -11.85
N HIS A 317 -16.65 -3.58 -11.60
CA HIS A 317 -16.05 -4.75 -12.23
C HIS A 317 -16.75 -6.06 -11.81
N GLY A 318 -17.14 -6.15 -10.54
CA GLY A 318 -17.70 -7.35 -9.93
C GLY A 318 -16.61 -8.36 -9.54
N VAL A 319 -17.02 -9.55 -9.08
CA VAL A 319 -16.11 -10.62 -8.65
C VAL A 319 -15.38 -11.22 -9.87
N PRO A 320 -14.03 -11.35 -9.84
CA PRO A 320 -13.13 -10.95 -8.76
C PRO A 320 -12.91 -9.43 -8.70
N PHE A 321 -12.94 -8.85 -7.50
CA PHE A 321 -12.55 -7.46 -7.29
C PHE A 321 -11.09 -7.23 -7.69
N TYR A 322 -10.71 -5.99 -8.01
CA TYR A 322 -9.30 -5.68 -8.30
C TYR A 322 -8.40 -5.96 -7.08
N ASP A 323 -8.92 -5.74 -5.88
CA ASP A 323 -8.30 -6.10 -4.62
C ASP A 323 -8.12 -7.63 -4.50
N SER A 324 -9.15 -8.42 -4.86
CA SER A 324 -9.04 -9.89 -4.90
C SER A 324 -7.95 -10.36 -5.85
N LEU A 325 -7.85 -9.77 -7.06
CA LEU A 325 -6.80 -10.11 -8.03
C LEU A 325 -5.39 -9.84 -7.48
N LEU A 326 -5.21 -8.75 -6.74
CA LEU A 326 -3.94 -8.43 -6.09
C LEU A 326 -3.61 -9.45 -4.99
N LEU A 327 -4.56 -9.72 -4.08
CA LEU A 327 -4.34 -10.68 -2.99
C LEU A 327 -4.02 -12.09 -3.52
N ASP A 328 -4.74 -12.54 -4.54
CA ASP A 328 -4.52 -13.82 -5.20
C ASP A 328 -3.12 -13.88 -5.86
N TYR A 329 -2.70 -12.79 -6.52
CA TYR A 329 -1.37 -12.68 -7.13
C TYR A 329 -0.22 -12.70 -6.13
N LEU A 330 -0.42 -12.09 -4.96
CA LEU A 330 0.58 -12.06 -3.87
C LEU A 330 0.72 -13.42 -3.17
N ASN A 331 -0.32 -14.25 -3.25
CA ASN A 331 -0.35 -15.62 -2.74
C ASN A 331 0.03 -15.67 -1.24
N TYR A 332 -0.78 -15.03 -0.40
CA TYR A 332 -0.62 -15.08 1.05
C TYR A 332 -0.89 -16.49 1.59
N ASP A 333 -0.17 -16.88 2.63
CA ASP A 333 -0.40 -18.14 3.35
C ASP A 333 -1.58 -18.01 4.34
N ALA A 334 -1.84 -16.80 4.85
CA ALA A 334 -3.03 -16.47 5.64
C ALA A 334 -3.38 -14.98 5.53
N ILE A 335 -4.66 -14.66 5.60
CA ILE A 335 -5.21 -13.29 5.48
C ILE A 335 -6.12 -13.07 6.69
N ASP A 336 -5.87 -12.08 7.54
CA ASP A 336 -6.82 -11.74 8.61
C ASP A 336 -8.00 -10.93 8.05
N LEU A 337 -9.14 -10.97 8.74
CA LEU A 337 -10.27 -10.08 8.47
C LEU A 337 -10.18 -8.86 9.40
N GLY A 338 -10.12 -7.67 8.82
CA GLY A 338 -10.19 -6.39 9.52
C GLY A 338 -11.62 -5.83 9.61
N ASN A 339 -11.77 -4.59 10.03
CA ASN A 339 -13.07 -3.92 10.07
C ASN A 339 -13.57 -3.53 8.69
N HIS A 340 -12.73 -2.95 7.84
CA HIS A 340 -13.18 -2.42 6.56
C HIS A 340 -13.63 -3.53 5.61
N ASP A 341 -13.17 -4.77 5.82
CA ASP A 341 -13.67 -5.95 5.12
C ASP A 341 -15.20 -6.18 5.33
N PHE A 342 -15.84 -5.55 6.32
CA PHE A 342 -17.28 -5.63 6.62
C PHE A 342 -18.05 -4.33 6.35
N ASP A 343 -17.43 -3.32 5.76
CA ASP A 343 -18.01 -1.98 5.58
C ASP A 343 -19.34 -2.02 4.82
N PHE A 344 -19.38 -2.87 3.79
CA PHE A 344 -20.51 -3.07 2.89
C PHE A 344 -21.35 -4.32 3.23
N GLY A 345 -21.15 -4.88 4.42
CA GLY A 345 -21.86 -6.08 4.88
C GLY A 345 -21.17 -7.40 4.54
N PRO A 346 -21.61 -8.50 5.18
CA PRO A 346 -21.00 -9.82 5.05
C PRO A 346 -21.08 -10.41 3.64
N GLU A 347 -22.02 -9.97 2.81
CA GLU A 347 -22.16 -10.41 1.42
C GLU A 347 -20.98 -9.92 0.57
N VAL A 348 -20.57 -8.67 0.72
CA VAL A 348 -19.41 -8.12 -0.01
C VAL A 348 -18.10 -8.71 0.51
N THR A 349 -18.01 -9.01 1.81
CA THR A 349 -16.90 -9.80 2.37
C THR A 349 -16.82 -11.17 1.70
N ALA A 350 -17.96 -11.86 1.52
CA ALA A 350 -18.00 -13.15 0.84
C ALA A 350 -17.56 -13.06 -0.62
N ASP A 351 -17.94 -11.99 -1.32
CA ASP A 351 -17.53 -11.71 -2.71
C ASP A 351 -16.00 -11.47 -2.82
N LEU A 352 -15.39 -10.74 -1.88
CA LEU A 352 -13.93 -10.59 -1.79
C LEU A 352 -13.25 -11.96 -1.71
N ILE A 353 -13.72 -12.83 -0.82
CA ILE A 353 -13.18 -14.18 -0.56
C ILE A 353 -13.41 -15.13 -1.75
N GLU A 354 -14.57 -15.03 -2.40
CA GLU A 354 -14.88 -15.80 -3.61
C GLU A 354 -13.94 -15.44 -4.76
N GLY A 355 -13.56 -14.17 -4.88
CA GLY A 355 -12.69 -13.64 -5.94
C GLY A 355 -11.24 -14.15 -5.93
N LEU A 356 -10.79 -14.84 -4.88
CA LEU A 356 -9.50 -15.54 -4.88
C LEU A 356 -9.68 -16.90 -5.58
N GLU A 357 -9.36 -16.96 -6.87
CA GLU A 357 -9.61 -18.11 -7.77
C GLU A 357 -8.41 -19.07 -7.89
N ASP A 358 -7.17 -18.56 -7.88
CA ASP A 358 -5.95 -19.35 -8.18
C ASP A 358 -5.13 -19.76 -6.95
N THR A 359 -5.50 -19.30 -5.74
CA THR A 359 -4.86 -19.71 -4.47
C THR A 359 -5.57 -20.91 -3.83
N ASP A 360 -4.94 -22.09 -3.91
CA ASP A 360 -5.40 -23.29 -3.19
C ASP A 360 -5.15 -23.20 -1.66
N ASP A 361 -4.32 -22.23 -1.20
CA ASP A 361 -3.74 -22.23 0.15
C ASP A 361 -4.12 -21.02 1.04
N ALA A 362 -4.61 -19.90 0.47
CA ALA A 362 -4.90 -18.69 1.25
C ALA A 362 -6.21 -18.84 2.04
N VAL A 363 -6.12 -18.78 3.37
CA VAL A 363 -7.29 -18.86 4.27
C VAL A 363 -7.50 -17.51 4.94
N PHE A 364 -8.74 -17.01 4.87
CA PHE A 364 -9.16 -15.85 5.64
C PHE A 364 -9.40 -16.26 7.11
N LEU A 365 -8.81 -15.53 8.05
CA LEU A 365 -8.78 -15.90 9.45
C LEU A 365 -9.61 -14.96 10.31
N SER A 366 -10.29 -15.54 11.32
CA SER A 366 -10.88 -14.81 12.44
C SER A 366 -11.33 -15.79 13.53
N ALA A 367 -10.61 -15.85 14.65
CA ALA A 367 -10.91 -16.77 15.74
C ALA A 367 -12.04 -16.28 16.67
N ASN A 368 -12.35 -14.98 16.62
CA ASN A 368 -13.34 -14.36 17.50
C ASN A 368 -14.68 -14.07 16.82
N LEU A 369 -14.86 -14.42 15.55
CA LEU A 369 -16.13 -14.31 14.82
C LEU A 369 -16.79 -15.67 14.57
N ASP A 370 -18.10 -15.74 14.81
CA ASP A 370 -18.93 -16.91 14.46
C ASP A 370 -19.86 -16.54 13.29
N PHE A 371 -19.58 -17.16 12.13
CA PHE A 371 -20.32 -16.97 10.89
C PHE A 371 -21.48 -17.96 10.70
N SER A 372 -21.79 -18.83 11.67
CA SER A 372 -22.77 -19.93 11.49
C SER A 372 -24.19 -19.47 11.17
N ALA A 373 -24.52 -18.22 11.47
CA ALA A 373 -25.80 -17.59 11.14
C ALA A 373 -25.76 -16.71 9.87
N GLN A 374 -24.61 -16.59 9.18
CA GLN A 374 -24.42 -15.86 7.93
C GLN A 374 -24.20 -16.81 6.74
N PRO A 375 -25.23 -17.09 5.92
CA PRO A 375 -25.15 -18.13 4.90
C PRO A 375 -24.02 -17.96 3.88
N ASP A 376 -23.75 -16.73 3.44
CA ASP A 376 -22.80 -16.45 2.36
C ASP A 376 -21.34 -16.66 2.81
N ILE A 377 -20.98 -16.17 4.01
CA ILE A 377 -19.66 -16.44 4.60
C ILE A 377 -19.55 -17.89 5.11
N GLN A 378 -20.63 -18.45 5.67
CA GLN A 378 -20.64 -19.85 6.14
C GLN A 378 -20.34 -20.83 5.00
N ALA A 379 -20.74 -20.52 3.76
CA ALA A 379 -20.35 -21.31 2.59
C ALA A 379 -18.83 -21.29 2.36
N GLN A 380 -18.17 -20.16 2.61
CA GLN A 380 -16.70 -20.04 2.54
C GLN A 380 -16.01 -20.79 3.68
N VAL A 381 -16.59 -20.80 4.90
CA VAL A 381 -16.13 -21.64 6.01
C VAL A 381 -16.20 -23.12 5.64
N GLU A 382 -17.33 -23.57 5.07
CA GLU A 382 -17.51 -24.97 4.62
C GLU A 382 -16.58 -25.34 3.46
N ALA A 383 -16.17 -24.37 2.65
CA ALA A 383 -15.18 -24.52 1.58
C ALA A 383 -13.73 -24.53 2.10
N GLY A 384 -13.50 -24.22 3.38
CA GLY A 384 -12.17 -24.11 3.97
C GLY A 384 -11.43 -22.81 3.62
N LYS A 385 -12.14 -21.82 3.06
CA LYS A 385 -11.60 -20.49 2.74
C LYS A 385 -11.63 -19.53 3.93
N VAL A 386 -12.42 -19.82 4.96
CA VAL A 386 -12.50 -19.06 6.22
C VAL A 386 -12.35 -20.00 7.41
N ALA A 387 -11.50 -19.62 8.38
CA ALA A 387 -11.24 -20.44 9.57
C ALA A 387 -10.83 -19.55 10.77
N PRO A 388 -10.85 -20.05 12.02
CA PRO A 388 -10.23 -19.35 13.15
C PRO A 388 -8.71 -19.25 13.01
N SER A 389 -8.11 -20.30 12.47
CA SER A 389 -6.67 -20.46 12.27
C SER A 389 -6.36 -21.37 11.08
N THR A 390 -5.10 -21.43 10.66
CA THR A 390 -4.59 -22.38 9.67
C THR A 390 -3.18 -22.86 10.03
N THR A 391 -2.70 -23.90 9.35
CA THR A 391 -1.32 -24.39 9.49
C THR A 391 -0.56 -24.30 8.17
N VAL A 392 0.73 -23.94 8.26
CA VAL A 392 1.64 -23.81 7.12
C VAL A 392 2.92 -24.62 7.39
N GLU A 393 3.25 -25.53 6.49
CA GLU A 393 4.43 -26.41 6.61
C GLU A 393 5.68 -25.76 5.99
N LEU A 394 6.59 -25.25 6.82
CA LEU A 394 7.78 -24.52 6.37
C LEU A 394 9.05 -25.02 7.06
N GLY A 395 10.07 -25.39 6.28
CA GLY A 395 11.39 -25.77 6.80
C GLY A 395 11.38 -26.93 7.80
N GLY A 396 10.40 -27.85 7.68
CA GLY A 396 10.24 -28.98 8.59
C GLY A 396 9.48 -28.68 9.89
N HIS A 397 8.93 -27.46 10.02
CA HIS A 397 8.07 -27.01 11.12
C HIS A 397 6.62 -26.88 10.64
N THR A 398 5.69 -27.04 11.58
CA THR A 398 4.27 -26.79 11.39
C THR A 398 3.95 -25.47 12.07
N ILE A 399 3.73 -24.42 11.28
CA ILE A 399 3.47 -23.07 11.81
C ILE A 399 1.95 -22.89 11.88
N GLY A 400 1.43 -22.68 13.09
CA GLY A 400 0.05 -22.28 13.31
C GLY A 400 -0.12 -20.76 13.16
N VAL A 401 -1.13 -20.33 12.41
CA VAL A 401 -1.45 -18.91 12.22
C VAL A 401 -2.88 -18.65 12.68
N ILE A 402 -3.07 -17.73 13.61
CA ILE A 402 -4.36 -17.38 14.23
C ILE A 402 -4.75 -15.95 13.82
N GLY A 403 -6.00 -15.74 13.39
CA GLY A 403 -6.53 -14.41 13.03
C GLY A 403 -7.41 -13.80 14.11
N ILE A 404 -7.39 -12.47 14.28
CA ILE A 404 -8.24 -11.76 15.25
C ILE A 404 -8.76 -10.45 14.64
N THR A 405 -10.07 -10.43 14.38
CA THR A 405 -10.80 -9.25 13.92
C THR A 405 -11.13 -8.33 15.11
N PRO A 406 -11.19 -6.99 14.95
CA PRO A 406 -11.47 -6.08 16.04
C PRO A 406 -12.79 -6.40 16.77
N PRO A 407 -12.79 -6.63 18.09
CA PRO A 407 -14.03 -6.91 18.82
C PRO A 407 -15.06 -5.77 18.81
N ASP A 408 -14.62 -4.53 18.64
CA ASP A 408 -15.47 -3.35 18.50
C ASP A 408 -16.05 -3.16 17.09
N LEU A 409 -15.96 -4.17 16.21
CA LEU A 409 -16.40 -4.16 14.81
C LEU A 409 -17.79 -3.52 14.57
N ARG A 410 -18.77 -3.70 15.46
CA ARG A 410 -20.12 -3.12 15.32
C ARG A 410 -20.15 -1.59 15.46
N GLN A 411 -19.14 -1.01 16.10
CA GLN A 411 -19.01 0.43 16.28
C GLN A 411 -18.30 1.08 15.09
N ILE A 412 -17.50 0.31 14.34
CA ILE A 412 -16.60 0.83 13.32
C ILE A 412 -16.90 0.33 11.91
N SER A 413 -17.77 -0.68 11.75
CA SER A 413 -18.16 -1.24 10.45
C SER A 413 -19.58 -1.85 10.47
N SER A 414 -19.94 -2.64 9.45
CA SER A 414 -21.30 -3.11 9.16
C SER A 414 -21.43 -4.66 9.10
N PRO A 415 -20.98 -5.45 10.10
CA PRO A 415 -20.96 -6.94 10.03
C PRO A 415 -22.35 -7.62 10.03
N GLY A 416 -23.44 -6.85 10.03
CA GLY A 416 -24.81 -7.35 10.16
C GLY A 416 -25.12 -7.91 11.56
N PRO A 417 -26.41 -8.16 11.87
CA PRO A 417 -26.84 -8.53 13.22
C PRO A 417 -26.50 -9.97 13.62
N ASP A 418 -26.24 -10.86 12.65
CA ASP A 418 -26.17 -12.31 12.90
C ASP A 418 -24.76 -12.84 13.18
N ILE A 419 -23.70 -12.09 12.87
CA ILE A 419 -22.32 -12.47 13.26
C ILE A 419 -22.16 -12.31 14.77
N VAL A 420 -21.82 -13.40 15.47
CA VAL A 420 -21.47 -13.29 16.90
C VAL A 420 -20.00 -12.89 17.02
N ILE A 421 -19.73 -11.88 17.84
CA ILE A 421 -18.39 -11.32 18.04
C ILE A 421 -17.99 -11.58 19.50
N ALA A 422 -16.87 -12.28 19.69
CA ALA A 422 -16.26 -12.52 20.99
C ALA A 422 -15.15 -11.50 21.29
N GLY A 423 -14.73 -11.41 22.56
CA GLY A 423 -13.71 -10.45 22.98
C GLY A 423 -14.21 -9.02 23.21
N VAL A 424 -15.53 -8.82 23.31
CA VAL A 424 -16.15 -7.49 23.49
C VAL A 424 -16.38 -7.18 24.97
N ALA A 425 -15.92 -6.02 25.41
CA ALA A 425 -16.16 -5.49 26.75
C ALA A 425 -17.62 -5.03 26.94
N ALA A 426 -18.01 -4.76 28.19
CA ALA A 426 -19.37 -4.33 28.52
C ALA A 426 -19.77 -2.97 27.93
N ASP A 427 -18.78 -2.14 27.57
CA ASP A 427 -18.96 -0.86 26.87
C ASP A 427 -18.78 -0.97 25.35
N GLY A 428 -18.72 -2.20 24.82
CA GLY A 428 -18.60 -2.47 23.39
C GLY A 428 -17.18 -2.37 22.84
N THR A 429 -16.19 -1.98 23.66
CA THR A 429 -14.78 -1.86 23.24
C THR A 429 -14.06 -3.22 23.28
N THR A 430 -12.81 -3.27 22.82
CA THR A 430 -11.95 -4.46 22.89
C THR A 430 -11.62 -4.87 24.32
N ASP A 431 -11.99 -6.10 24.72
CA ASP A 431 -11.60 -6.74 25.98
C ASP A 431 -10.33 -7.58 25.75
N VAL A 432 -9.16 -6.94 25.86
CA VAL A 432 -7.85 -7.56 25.60
C VAL A 432 -7.64 -8.89 26.36
N PRO A 433 -7.96 -9.00 27.67
CA PRO A 433 -7.92 -10.30 28.35
C PRO A 433 -8.80 -11.39 27.74
N ALA A 434 -10.02 -11.06 27.32
CA ALA A 434 -10.90 -12.05 26.68
C ALA A 434 -10.39 -12.46 25.29
N VAL A 435 -9.78 -11.52 24.55
CA VAL A 435 -9.09 -11.82 23.29
C VAL A 435 -7.90 -12.76 23.52
N ALA A 436 -7.12 -12.54 24.58
CA ALA A 436 -6.02 -13.44 24.96
C ALA A 436 -6.50 -14.87 25.24
N ASP A 437 -7.61 -15.03 25.97
CA ASP A 437 -8.20 -16.34 26.25
C ASP A 437 -8.59 -17.08 24.94
N ILE A 438 -9.15 -16.36 23.95
CA ILE A 438 -9.50 -16.93 22.63
C ILE A 438 -8.26 -17.40 21.89
N ILE A 439 -7.20 -16.58 21.85
CA ILE A 439 -5.95 -16.91 21.18
C ILE A 439 -5.27 -18.11 21.84
N ASN A 440 -5.24 -18.15 23.17
CA ASN A 440 -4.62 -19.25 23.92
C ASN A 440 -5.36 -20.56 23.70
N ASP A 441 -6.70 -20.55 23.71
CA ASP A 441 -7.52 -21.74 23.42
C ASP A 441 -7.26 -22.26 21.99
N GLU A 442 -7.10 -21.38 21.02
CA GLU A 442 -6.82 -21.75 19.62
C GLU A 442 -5.37 -22.23 19.42
N ALA A 443 -4.39 -21.59 20.08
CA ALA A 443 -3.00 -22.04 20.08
C ALA A 443 -2.87 -23.44 20.69
N ASP A 444 -3.54 -23.69 21.83
CA ASP A 444 -3.61 -25.01 22.45
C ASP A 444 -4.17 -26.07 21.47
N ALA A 445 -5.18 -25.71 20.69
CA ALA A 445 -5.78 -26.61 19.69
C ALA A 445 -4.79 -26.92 18.55
N LEU A 446 -4.15 -25.92 17.96
CA LEU A 446 -3.14 -26.09 16.91
C LEU A 446 -1.97 -26.96 17.36
N ILE A 447 -1.48 -26.75 18.59
CA ILE A 447 -0.39 -27.55 19.16
C ILE A 447 -0.85 -28.99 19.42
N ALA A 448 -2.03 -29.19 20.00
CA ALA A 448 -2.49 -30.50 20.42
C ALA A 448 -2.99 -31.39 19.28
N ASP A 449 -3.72 -30.80 18.32
CA ASP A 449 -4.44 -31.53 17.28
C ASP A 449 -3.70 -31.54 15.95
N ASP A 450 -3.03 -30.44 15.59
CA ASP A 450 -2.32 -30.29 14.31
C ASP A 450 -0.79 -30.40 14.42
N GLY A 451 -0.27 -30.34 15.65
CA GLY A 451 1.15 -30.50 15.93
C GLY A 451 1.98 -29.27 15.61
N ALA A 452 1.35 -28.08 15.62
CA ALA A 452 2.04 -26.82 15.46
C ALA A 452 3.13 -26.66 16.54
N ASP A 453 4.31 -26.21 16.13
CA ASP A 453 5.46 -25.97 17.01
C ASP A 453 5.94 -24.53 16.98
N ILE A 454 5.38 -23.71 16.09
CA ILE A 454 5.54 -22.25 16.06
C ILE A 454 4.15 -21.63 15.93
N ILE A 455 3.82 -20.62 16.73
CA ILE A 455 2.52 -19.93 16.70
C ILE A 455 2.70 -18.45 16.33
N VAL A 456 1.97 -18.03 15.29
CA VAL A 456 1.90 -16.64 14.82
C VAL A 456 0.47 -16.13 14.96
N VAL A 457 0.31 -14.96 15.57
CA VAL A 457 -0.96 -14.23 15.60
C VAL A 457 -0.91 -13.11 14.58
N ILE A 458 -1.88 -13.06 13.68
CA ILE A 458 -2.18 -11.90 12.84
C ILE A 458 -3.45 -11.26 13.41
N SER A 459 -3.40 -9.97 13.72
CA SER A 459 -4.46 -9.30 14.45
C SER A 459 -4.73 -7.91 13.90
N HIS A 460 -6.00 -7.50 13.94
CA HIS A 460 -6.45 -6.20 13.48
C HIS A 460 -7.06 -5.36 14.62
N LEU A 461 -6.37 -5.26 15.77
CA LEU A 461 -6.92 -4.63 16.98
C LEU A 461 -6.92 -3.09 16.98
N GLN A 462 -6.88 -2.46 15.80
CA GLN A 462 -7.04 -1.01 15.57
C GLN A 462 -5.92 -0.12 16.10
N ASN A 463 -4.94 -0.67 16.80
CA ASN A 463 -3.73 0.02 17.23
C ASN A 463 -2.71 -0.95 17.84
N LEU A 464 -1.43 -0.62 17.68
CA LEU A 464 -0.30 -1.36 18.21
C LEU A 464 -0.32 -1.50 19.75
N GLN A 465 -1.00 -0.59 20.46
CA GLN A 465 -1.06 -0.65 21.92
C GLN A 465 -1.86 -1.87 22.39
N ASN A 466 -3.01 -2.15 21.77
CA ASN A 466 -3.82 -3.33 22.09
C ASN A 466 -3.02 -4.63 21.91
N ASP A 467 -2.28 -4.76 20.81
CA ASP A 467 -1.42 -5.93 20.55
C ASP A 467 -0.25 -6.03 21.52
N THR A 468 0.35 -4.90 21.91
CA THR A 468 1.44 -4.89 22.88
C THR A 468 0.95 -5.25 24.30
N GLU A 469 -0.28 -4.86 24.66
CA GLU A 469 -0.93 -5.22 25.93
C GLU A 469 -1.41 -6.68 25.97
N LEU A 470 -1.68 -7.26 24.81
CA LEU A 470 -2.06 -8.65 24.63
C LEU A 470 -0.90 -9.62 24.94
N VAL A 471 0.31 -9.34 24.41
CA VAL A 471 1.47 -10.25 24.49
C VAL A 471 1.75 -10.86 25.87
N PRO A 472 1.74 -10.11 26.99
CA PRO A 472 2.03 -10.68 28.31
C PRO A 472 0.96 -11.67 28.83
N LEU A 473 -0.18 -11.78 28.15
CA LEU A 473 -1.30 -12.67 28.47
C LEU A 473 -1.32 -13.92 27.58
N LEU A 474 -0.48 -13.97 26.55
CA LEU A 474 -0.43 -15.07 25.61
C LEU A 474 0.49 -16.19 26.13
N ASP A 475 0.05 -17.42 25.93
CA ASP A 475 0.82 -18.64 26.18
C ASP A 475 1.23 -19.26 24.83
N ASP A 476 2.48 -19.70 24.72
CA ASP A 476 3.03 -20.42 23.54
C ASP A 476 2.92 -19.69 22.18
N VAL A 477 2.71 -18.36 22.18
CA VAL A 477 2.77 -17.49 20.98
C VAL A 477 4.18 -16.97 20.74
N ASP A 478 4.69 -17.10 19.51
CA ASP A 478 6.04 -16.69 19.13
C ASP A 478 6.11 -15.32 18.46
N ILE A 479 5.11 -14.94 17.67
CA ILE A 479 5.11 -13.71 16.86
C ILE A 479 3.70 -13.09 16.84
N VAL A 480 3.62 -11.75 16.94
CA VAL A 480 2.37 -11.00 16.72
C VAL A 480 2.56 -10.00 15.56
N VAL A 481 1.63 -10.02 14.60
CA VAL A 481 1.57 -9.13 13.43
C VAL A 481 0.28 -8.30 13.54
N ALA A 482 0.42 -7.07 13.99
CA ALA A 482 -0.68 -6.13 14.23
C ALA A 482 -1.08 -5.34 12.97
N GLY A 483 -2.34 -4.92 12.90
CA GLY A 483 -2.93 -4.08 11.85
C GLY A 483 -4.02 -3.13 12.38
N GLY A 484 -4.50 -2.21 11.54
CA GLY A 484 -5.57 -1.26 11.86
C GLY A 484 -5.12 0.03 12.55
N GLY A 485 -3.86 0.09 13.00
CA GLY A 485 -3.32 1.23 13.74
C GLY A 485 -2.45 2.19 12.91
N ASP A 486 -2.09 1.80 11.69
CA ASP A 486 -1.28 2.60 10.76
C ASP A 486 0.11 3.02 11.29
N GLU A 487 0.62 2.39 12.36
CA GLU A 487 1.84 2.85 13.01
C GLU A 487 3.09 2.58 12.19
N VAL A 488 3.94 3.61 12.09
CA VAL A 488 5.28 3.47 11.50
C VAL A 488 6.26 2.99 12.56
N LEU A 489 6.83 1.81 12.33
CA LEU A 489 7.93 1.26 13.12
C LEU A 489 9.25 1.39 12.37
N ALA A 490 10.26 2.01 12.98
CA ALA A 490 11.53 2.21 12.30
C ALA A 490 12.73 2.26 13.24
N THR A 491 13.84 1.71 12.77
CA THR A 491 15.15 1.87 13.42
C THR A 491 15.89 3.08 12.81
N PRO A 492 16.70 3.84 13.58
CA PRO A 492 17.37 5.03 13.05
C PRO A 492 18.23 4.74 11.80
N GLY A 493 17.94 5.44 10.71
CA GLY A 493 18.69 5.37 9.45
C GLY A 493 18.00 4.58 8.35
N GLU A 494 16.81 4.02 8.61
CA GLU A 494 15.96 3.40 7.59
C GLU A 494 15.39 4.43 6.60
N LEU A 495 15.15 3.98 5.38
CA LEU A 495 14.49 4.78 4.35
C LEU A 495 12.98 4.66 4.54
N LEU A 496 12.35 5.79 4.86
CA LEU A 496 10.90 5.88 5.02
C LEU A 496 10.27 6.63 3.86
N VAL A 497 8.96 6.49 3.70
CA VAL A 497 8.12 7.32 2.83
C VAL A 497 8.14 8.75 3.39
N PRO A 498 8.28 9.79 2.54
CA PRO A 498 8.34 11.17 3.01
C PRO A 498 7.15 11.56 3.90
N GLY A 499 7.43 12.02 5.11
CA GLY A 499 6.43 12.39 6.12
C GLY A 499 6.46 11.46 7.34
N ASP A 500 6.75 10.18 7.12
CA ASP A 500 6.73 9.15 8.15
C ASP A 500 7.88 9.28 9.15
N GLU A 501 8.97 9.99 8.79
CA GLU A 501 10.11 10.19 9.69
C GLU A 501 9.73 10.92 10.99
N THR A 502 8.62 11.66 10.97
CA THR A 502 8.09 12.37 12.14
C THR A 502 7.00 11.59 12.89
N ALA A 503 6.53 10.47 12.31
CA ALA A 503 5.44 9.65 12.81
C ALA A 503 5.89 8.31 13.40
N VAL A 504 7.22 8.04 13.45
CA VAL A 504 7.76 6.79 14.01
C VAL A 504 7.30 6.60 15.47
N ALA A 505 6.51 5.56 15.71
CA ALA A 505 5.96 5.22 17.02
C ALA A 505 7.02 4.56 17.90
N THR A 506 7.71 3.54 17.37
CA THR A 506 8.75 2.78 18.08
C THR A 506 9.68 2.05 17.08
N SER A 507 10.60 1.21 17.57
CA SER A 507 11.49 0.41 16.71
C SER A 507 10.77 -0.75 16.03
N TYR A 508 11.31 -1.21 14.90
CA TYR A 508 10.90 -2.46 14.25
C TYR A 508 11.91 -3.60 14.55
N PRO A 509 11.46 -4.78 15.02
CA PRO A 509 10.18 -4.99 15.69
C PRO A 509 10.15 -4.23 17.03
N THR A 510 8.98 -4.23 17.66
CA THR A 510 8.85 -3.82 19.05
C THR A 510 8.60 -5.02 19.95
N PHE A 511 8.80 -4.86 21.25
CA PHE A 511 8.65 -5.93 22.24
C PHE A 511 7.87 -5.42 23.45
N ALA A 512 6.88 -6.20 23.89
CA ALA A 512 6.18 -5.92 25.14
C ALA A 512 7.13 -6.03 26.34
N THR A 513 6.85 -5.28 27.41
CA THR A 513 7.75 -5.25 28.57
C THR A 513 7.85 -6.62 29.24
N GLY A 514 9.05 -7.21 29.20
CA GLY A 514 9.33 -8.50 29.83
C GLY A 514 8.94 -9.71 28.98
N SER A 515 8.63 -9.51 27.69
CA SER A 515 8.44 -10.56 26.70
C SER A 515 9.54 -10.49 25.63
N ASP A 516 9.88 -11.64 25.06
CA ASP A 516 10.77 -11.78 23.90
C ASP A 516 9.97 -11.98 22.58
N VAL A 517 8.63 -11.96 22.64
CA VAL A 517 7.73 -12.03 21.48
C VAL A 517 7.79 -10.71 20.70
N PRO A 518 8.27 -10.71 19.44
CA PRO A 518 8.23 -9.53 18.59
C PRO A 518 6.79 -9.21 18.18
N VAL A 519 6.46 -7.92 18.27
CA VAL A 519 5.26 -7.32 17.68
C VAL A 519 5.69 -6.46 16.50
N VAL A 520 5.07 -6.68 15.35
CA VAL A 520 5.35 -5.94 14.10
C VAL A 520 4.05 -5.43 13.49
N THR A 521 4.14 -4.33 12.75
CA THR A 521 3.07 -3.75 11.94
C THR A 521 3.70 -2.91 10.83
N THR A 522 2.89 -2.43 9.90
CA THR A 522 3.26 -1.44 8.89
C THR A 522 2.25 -0.31 8.88
N SER A 523 2.59 0.85 8.31
CA SER A 523 1.54 1.75 7.86
C SER A 523 0.91 1.21 6.58
N GLY A 524 -0.39 1.48 6.40
CA GLY A 524 -1.21 0.98 5.31
C GLY A 524 -0.90 1.57 3.94
N ASN A 525 -1.87 1.45 3.04
CA ASN A 525 -1.86 2.00 1.69
C ASN A 525 -0.73 1.46 0.81
N TYR A 526 -0.34 0.20 1.05
CA TYR A 526 0.76 -0.49 0.39
C TYR A 526 2.10 0.26 0.44
N LYS A 527 2.30 1.16 1.42
CA LYS A 527 3.52 1.97 1.54
C LYS A 527 4.76 1.16 1.87
N TYR A 528 4.60 0.03 2.57
CA TYR A 528 5.69 -0.81 3.04
C TYR A 528 5.35 -2.29 2.95
N VAL A 529 6.37 -3.10 2.72
CA VAL A 529 6.36 -4.54 3.05
C VAL A 529 7.08 -4.70 4.39
N GLY A 530 6.37 -5.17 5.41
CA GLY A 530 6.95 -5.56 6.68
C GLY A 530 7.76 -6.83 6.51
N ARG A 531 9.01 -6.84 6.99
CA ARG A 531 9.88 -8.02 6.94
C ARG A 531 10.45 -8.27 8.31
N LEU A 532 10.02 -9.33 8.98
CA LEU A 532 10.59 -9.81 10.24
C LEU A 532 11.40 -11.08 9.96
N VAL A 533 12.62 -11.17 10.49
CA VAL A 533 13.47 -12.36 10.34
C VAL A 533 13.79 -12.94 11.70
N THR A 534 13.33 -14.16 11.95
CA THR A 534 13.47 -14.87 13.21
C THR A 534 14.24 -16.18 13.04
N ARG A 535 14.75 -16.71 14.15
CA ARG A 535 15.50 -17.96 14.23
C ARG A 535 14.84 -18.88 15.23
N PHE A 536 14.50 -20.09 14.81
CA PHE A 536 13.86 -21.12 15.62
C PHE A 536 14.76 -22.34 15.76
N ASP A 537 14.75 -22.96 16.94
CA ASP A 537 15.43 -24.23 17.15
C ASP A 537 14.62 -25.42 16.58
N ALA A 538 15.14 -26.64 16.69
CA ALA A 538 14.49 -27.83 16.14
C ALA A 538 13.21 -28.27 16.90
N SER A 539 12.88 -27.60 18.01
CA SER A 539 11.66 -27.81 18.79
C SER A 539 10.61 -26.73 18.54
N GLY A 540 10.93 -25.73 17.71
CA GLY A 540 10.06 -24.57 17.47
C GLY A 540 10.28 -23.40 18.44
N ASP A 541 11.28 -23.46 19.34
CA ASP A 541 11.52 -22.37 20.28
C ASP A 541 12.19 -21.17 19.58
N LEU A 542 11.63 -19.95 19.74
CA LEU A 542 12.23 -18.71 19.25
C LEU A 542 13.58 -18.43 19.93
N LEU A 543 14.67 -18.43 19.15
CA LEU A 543 16.03 -18.19 19.63
C LEU A 543 16.47 -16.74 19.54
N ALA A 544 16.12 -16.06 18.44
CA ALA A 544 16.51 -14.67 18.19
C ALA A 544 15.71 -14.03 17.05
N VAL A 545 15.64 -12.70 17.07
CA VAL A 545 15.27 -11.87 15.92
C VAL A 545 16.54 -11.28 15.29
N ASP A 546 16.71 -11.45 13.98
CA ASP A 546 17.75 -10.76 13.22
C ASP A 546 17.32 -9.30 12.96
N GLN A 547 17.66 -8.42 13.90
CA GLN A 547 17.38 -6.98 13.81
C GLN A 547 18.13 -6.27 12.68
N ARG A 548 19.16 -6.90 12.10
CA ARG A 548 19.80 -6.32 10.91
C ARG A 548 18.87 -6.44 9.72
N LEU A 549 18.08 -7.52 9.63
CA LEU A 549 17.25 -7.80 8.46
C LEU A 549 15.80 -7.38 8.63
N SER A 550 15.35 -7.37 9.89
CA SER A 550 14.00 -7.02 10.25
C SER A 550 13.77 -5.52 10.08
N ARG A 551 12.83 -5.11 9.23
CA ARG A 551 12.46 -3.69 8.98
C ARG A 551 11.16 -3.57 8.21
N MET A 552 10.60 -2.36 8.19
CA MET A 552 9.62 -1.95 7.16
C MET A 552 10.37 -1.59 5.88
N VAL A 553 10.13 -2.33 4.79
CA VAL A 553 10.75 -2.08 3.48
C VAL A 553 9.84 -1.20 2.66
N ARG A 554 10.19 0.08 2.47
CA ARG A 554 9.34 1.01 1.71
C ARG A 554 9.16 0.57 0.26
N VAL A 555 7.96 0.81 -0.26
CA VAL A 555 7.61 0.64 -1.66
C VAL A 555 7.83 1.96 -2.37
N ALA A 556 8.85 1.99 -3.22
CA ALA A 556 9.32 3.18 -3.92
C ALA A 556 9.44 2.90 -5.42
N GLY A 557 9.22 3.90 -6.25
CA GLY A 557 9.38 3.87 -7.69
C GLY A 557 10.28 5.00 -8.21
N ASP A 558 10.24 5.17 -9.52
CA ASP A 558 10.92 6.24 -10.27
C ASP A 558 12.44 6.27 -10.02
N ASP A 559 13.03 7.46 -9.84
CA ASP A 559 14.48 7.65 -9.71
C ASP A 559 15.01 7.45 -8.27
N LEU A 560 14.21 6.85 -7.38
CA LEU A 560 14.62 6.64 -5.99
C LEU A 560 15.69 5.53 -5.88
N PRO A 561 16.62 5.63 -4.91
CA PRO A 561 17.75 4.69 -4.81
C PRO A 561 17.36 3.21 -4.61
N ASP A 562 16.17 2.99 -4.06
CA ASP A 562 15.56 1.71 -3.78
C ASP A 562 14.29 1.50 -4.62
N ALA A 563 14.12 2.22 -5.73
CA ALA A 563 12.97 2.04 -6.61
C ALA A 563 12.86 0.59 -7.12
N VAL A 564 11.63 0.11 -7.24
CA VAL A 564 11.30 -1.14 -7.95
C VAL A 564 10.59 -0.84 -9.26
N ALA A 565 10.76 -1.75 -10.23
CA ALA A 565 9.91 -1.76 -11.41
C ALA A 565 8.45 -2.00 -11.01
N ARG A 566 7.52 -1.59 -11.88
CA ARG A 566 6.10 -1.90 -11.74
C ARG A 566 5.87 -3.33 -12.22
N ASP A 567 5.07 -4.11 -11.51
CA ASP A 567 4.67 -5.45 -11.95
C ASP A 567 3.74 -5.33 -13.16
N ALA A 568 4.07 -6.00 -14.26
CA ALA A 568 3.34 -5.83 -15.52
C ALA A 568 1.92 -6.41 -15.47
N PHE A 569 1.71 -7.51 -14.74
CA PHE A 569 0.39 -8.14 -14.65
C PHE A 569 -0.55 -7.27 -13.83
N ILE A 570 -0.11 -6.85 -12.64
CA ILE A 570 -0.89 -5.98 -11.75
C ILE A 570 -1.11 -4.61 -12.38
N LEU A 571 -0.13 -4.09 -13.12
CA LEU A 571 -0.31 -2.85 -13.88
C LEU A 571 -1.47 -2.94 -14.87
N GLU A 572 -1.47 -3.98 -15.73
CA GLU A 572 -2.47 -4.16 -16.79
C GLU A 572 -3.86 -4.54 -16.26
N HIS A 573 -3.94 -5.35 -15.19
CA HIS A 573 -5.20 -5.96 -14.76
C HIS A 573 -5.83 -5.28 -13.53
N VAL A 574 -5.09 -4.44 -12.82
CA VAL A 574 -5.59 -3.74 -11.62
C VAL A 574 -5.39 -2.23 -11.75
N VAL A 575 -4.15 -1.77 -11.91
CA VAL A 575 -3.84 -0.34 -11.79
C VAL A 575 -4.38 0.48 -12.96
N GLU A 576 -4.20 0.03 -14.20
CA GLU A 576 -4.71 0.74 -15.39
C GLU A 576 -6.24 0.78 -15.43
N PRO A 577 -6.99 -0.33 -15.22
CA PRO A 577 -8.45 -0.28 -15.18
C PRO A 577 -9.02 0.63 -14.08
N VAL A 578 -8.42 0.63 -12.90
CA VAL A 578 -8.84 1.53 -11.80
C VAL A 578 -8.54 2.98 -12.15
N ALA A 579 -7.36 3.27 -12.73
CA ALA A 579 -7.02 4.62 -13.19
C ALA A 579 -7.99 5.12 -14.29
N ASP A 580 -8.32 4.27 -15.27
CA ASP A 580 -9.28 4.57 -16.33
C ASP A 580 -10.67 4.85 -15.75
N TYR A 581 -11.12 4.05 -14.77
CA TYR A 581 -12.38 4.28 -14.06
C TYR A 581 -12.41 5.66 -13.38
N LEU A 582 -11.32 6.05 -12.69
CA LEU A 582 -11.21 7.37 -12.05
C LEU A 582 -11.23 8.51 -13.07
N GLU A 583 -10.59 8.35 -14.23
CA GLU A 583 -10.65 9.34 -15.31
C GLU A 583 -12.08 9.47 -15.88
N ASP A 584 -12.81 8.36 -15.98
CA ASP A 584 -14.21 8.32 -16.45
C ASP A 584 -15.20 8.97 -15.48
N LEU A 585 -14.91 9.01 -14.17
CA LEU A 585 -15.76 9.70 -13.17
C LEU A 585 -16.00 11.17 -13.54
N ALA A 586 -14.99 11.84 -14.10
CA ALA A 586 -15.06 13.24 -14.50
C ALA A 586 -15.96 13.50 -15.72
N THR A 587 -16.30 12.44 -16.46
CA THR A 587 -17.12 12.54 -17.68
C THR A 587 -18.48 11.86 -17.56
N THR A 588 -18.67 11.06 -16.50
CA THR A 588 -19.91 10.34 -16.22
C THR A 588 -20.96 11.29 -15.62
N ILE A 589 -21.93 11.71 -16.44
CA ILE A 589 -23.02 12.60 -16.02
C ILE A 589 -24.11 11.79 -15.31
N ILE A 590 -24.29 12.01 -14.00
CA ILE A 590 -25.34 11.37 -13.18
C ILE A 590 -26.62 12.21 -13.09
N GLY A 591 -26.56 13.48 -13.50
CA GLY A 591 -27.73 14.35 -13.49
C GLY A 591 -27.46 15.73 -14.05
N THR A 592 -28.47 16.59 -13.98
CA THR A 592 -28.37 18.01 -14.34
C THR A 592 -28.96 18.87 -13.24
N SER A 593 -28.28 19.97 -12.92
CA SER A 593 -28.76 20.99 -12.00
C SER A 593 -29.25 22.23 -12.72
N ALA A 594 -30.48 22.66 -12.40
CA ALA A 594 -31.05 23.90 -12.90
C ALA A 594 -30.48 25.17 -12.23
N VAL A 595 -29.63 24.99 -11.21
CA VAL A 595 -29.12 26.02 -10.30
C VAL A 595 -27.67 25.72 -9.93
N ALA A 596 -26.92 26.75 -9.57
CA ALA A 596 -25.58 26.56 -9.03
C ALA A 596 -25.64 25.90 -7.64
N LEU A 597 -24.75 24.95 -7.37
CA LEU A 597 -24.64 24.24 -6.10
C LEU A 597 -23.49 24.80 -5.27
N ASP A 598 -23.79 25.40 -4.12
CA ASP A 598 -22.82 26.12 -3.30
C ASP A 598 -22.26 25.22 -2.18
N GLY A 599 -21.03 24.75 -2.36
CA GLY A 599 -20.28 24.01 -1.35
C GLY A 599 -19.05 24.76 -0.86
N THR A 600 -19.01 26.09 -1.03
CA THR A 600 -17.86 26.89 -0.60
C THR A 600 -17.69 26.80 0.91
N ARG A 601 -16.45 26.67 1.38
CA ARG A 601 -16.14 26.52 2.82
C ARG A 601 -16.76 27.62 3.67
N VAL A 602 -16.80 28.84 3.14
CA VAL A 602 -17.35 30.00 3.85
C VAL A 602 -18.85 29.83 4.07
N HIS A 603 -19.61 29.34 3.10
CA HIS A 603 -21.06 29.21 3.22
C HIS A 603 -21.48 27.91 3.90
N ILE A 604 -20.91 26.77 3.50
CA ILE A 604 -21.26 25.44 4.04
C ILE A 604 -21.03 25.33 5.57
N ARG A 605 -20.21 26.23 6.13
CA ARG A 605 -19.86 26.30 7.55
C ARG A 605 -20.46 27.48 8.31
N THR A 606 -21.28 28.29 7.67
CA THR A 606 -21.86 29.48 8.32
C THR A 606 -23.32 29.71 7.99
N GLN A 607 -23.88 29.02 7.00
CA GLN A 607 -25.28 29.16 6.60
C GLN A 607 -25.80 27.88 5.93
N GLU A 608 -27.12 27.82 5.74
CA GLU A 608 -27.75 26.78 4.91
C GLU A 608 -27.28 26.91 3.46
N THR A 609 -27.05 25.76 2.82
CA THR A 609 -26.70 25.67 1.40
C THR A 609 -27.52 24.59 0.72
N ASN A 610 -27.69 24.72 -0.59
CA ASN A 610 -28.39 23.69 -1.36
C ASN A 610 -27.62 22.38 -1.47
N VAL A 611 -26.28 22.39 -1.48
CA VAL A 611 -25.46 21.17 -1.39
C VAL A 611 -25.67 20.46 -0.06
N GLY A 612 -25.66 21.19 1.06
CA GLY A 612 -25.93 20.62 2.38
C GLY A 612 -27.33 20.01 2.47
N ASN A 613 -28.33 20.66 1.86
CA ASN A 613 -29.68 20.14 1.78
C ASN A 613 -29.78 18.88 0.92
N LEU A 614 -29.13 18.86 -0.24
CA LEU A 614 -29.09 17.74 -1.17
C LEU A 614 -28.47 16.50 -0.52
N LEU A 615 -27.34 16.68 0.17
CA LEU A 615 -26.64 15.60 0.87
C LEU A 615 -27.45 15.06 2.05
N THR A 616 -28.06 15.93 2.87
CA THR A 616 -28.85 15.44 4.02
C THR A 616 -30.18 14.79 3.60
N ASP A 617 -30.75 15.17 2.45
CA ASP A 617 -31.90 14.46 1.89
C ASP A 617 -31.51 13.09 1.33
N SER A 618 -30.31 12.96 0.77
CA SER A 618 -29.79 11.67 0.31
C SER A 618 -29.62 10.69 1.48
N PHE A 619 -29.19 11.16 2.65
CA PHE A 619 -29.05 10.33 3.85
C PHE A 619 -30.39 9.73 4.29
N ILE A 620 -31.43 10.56 4.38
CA ILE A 620 -32.77 10.10 4.77
C ILE A 620 -33.30 9.06 3.79
N THR A 621 -33.12 9.32 2.49
CA THR A 621 -33.60 8.40 1.44
C THR A 621 -32.89 7.06 1.52
N THR A 622 -31.58 7.09 1.73
CA THR A 622 -30.73 5.89 1.89
C THR A 622 -31.14 5.11 3.14
N ALA A 623 -31.23 5.77 4.30
CA ALA A 623 -31.66 5.14 5.54
C ALA A 623 -33.07 4.52 5.44
N GLN A 624 -33.99 5.16 4.71
CA GLN A 624 -35.33 4.59 4.45
C GLN A 624 -35.30 3.37 3.55
N ALA A 625 -34.44 3.37 2.52
CA ALA A 625 -34.31 2.26 1.59
C ALA A 625 -33.71 1.02 2.30
N GLU A 626 -32.71 1.24 3.15
CA GLU A 626 -31.97 0.19 3.84
C GLU A 626 -32.60 -0.25 5.17
N ALA A 627 -33.62 0.48 5.67
CA ALA A 627 -34.21 0.25 6.99
C ALA A 627 -34.59 -1.20 7.27
N ALA A 628 -35.27 -1.85 6.32
CA ALA A 628 -35.72 -3.23 6.48
C ALA A 628 -34.55 -4.23 6.52
N GLY A 629 -33.49 -3.99 5.74
CA GLY A 629 -32.32 -4.85 5.66
C GLY A 629 -31.48 -4.82 6.94
N PHE A 630 -31.39 -3.65 7.56
CA PHE A 630 -30.61 -3.42 8.78
C PHE A 630 -31.46 -3.46 10.07
N GLY A 631 -32.73 -3.84 9.99
CA GLY A 631 -33.60 -4.03 11.16
C GLY A 631 -34.05 -2.75 11.86
N LEU A 632 -34.00 -1.61 11.17
CA LEU A 632 -34.40 -0.29 11.66
C LEU A 632 -35.93 -0.12 11.67
N ASP A 633 -36.47 0.72 12.55
CA ASP A 633 -37.89 1.08 12.60
C ASP A 633 -38.32 1.88 11.37
N GLU A 634 -38.89 1.19 10.39
CA GLU A 634 -39.45 1.75 9.15
C GLU A 634 -40.56 2.80 9.39
N THR A 635 -41.12 2.89 10.60
CA THR A 635 -42.21 3.82 10.95
C THR A 635 -41.74 5.07 11.67
N ALA A 636 -40.48 5.10 12.12
CA ALA A 636 -39.91 6.25 12.81
C ALA A 636 -39.82 7.46 11.88
N THR A 637 -40.01 8.65 12.46
CA THR A 637 -39.70 9.88 11.72
C THR A 637 -38.18 9.98 11.57
N MET A 638 -37.68 10.05 10.34
CA MET A 638 -36.25 10.24 10.08
C MET A 638 -35.95 11.72 9.86
N VAL A 639 -34.96 12.24 10.58
CA VAL A 639 -34.36 13.56 10.36
C VAL A 639 -32.87 13.37 10.19
N ALA A 640 -32.22 14.22 9.39
CA ALA A 640 -30.79 14.13 9.17
C ALA A 640 -30.09 15.43 9.57
N PHE A 641 -28.86 15.30 10.01
CA PHE A 641 -27.90 16.40 9.93
C PHE A 641 -26.50 15.87 9.62
N THR A 642 -25.67 16.74 9.08
CA THR A 642 -24.23 16.49 8.96
C THR A 642 -23.46 17.77 9.21
N ASN A 643 -22.18 17.65 9.59
CA ASN A 643 -21.30 18.79 9.79
C ASN A 643 -20.80 19.33 8.43
N GLY A 644 -20.76 20.65 8.27
CA GLY A 644 -20.19 21.31 7.08
C GLY A 644 -18.69 21.07 6.91
N GLY A 645 -18.02 20.48 7.91
CA GLY A 645 -16.66 19.99 7.84
C GLY A 645 -16.50 18.77 6.92
N GLY A 646 -17.54 17.93 6.83
CA GLY A 646 -17.61 16.72 6.01
C GLY A 646 -17.88 16.96 4.53
N ILE A 647 -18.30 18.19 4.16
CA ILE A 647 -18.57 18.62 2.78
C ILE A 647 -17.37 19.44 2.27
N ARG A 648 -16.75 19.03 1.16
CA ARG A 648 -15.35 19.41 0.86
C ARG A 648 -15.06 20.03 -0.49
N ASN A 649 -16.02 20.10 -1.42
CA ASN A 649 -15.76 20.57 -2.77
C ASN A 649 -15.25 22.03 -2.84
N ASP A 650 -15.42 22.82 -1.76
CA ASP A 650 -14.92 24.19 -1.55
C ASP A 650 -15.07 25.11 -2.78
N SER A 651 -16.17 24.94 -3.49
CA SER A 651 -16.44 25.59 -4.76
C SER A 651 -17.95 25.73 -5.00
N ILE A 652 -18.30 26.48 -6.04
CA ILE A 652 -19.65 26.51 -6.58
C ILE A 652 -19.63 25.68 -7.85
N ILE A 653 -20.43 24.61 -7.89
CA ILE A 653 -20.67 23.84 -9.11
C ILE A 653 -21.72 24.59 -9.91
N ASP A 654 -21.38 25.01 -11.13
CA ASP A 654 -22.28 25.80 -11.98
C ASP A 654 -23.53 25.01 -12.35
N ALA A 655 -24.63 25.71 -12.66
CA ALA A 655 -25.82 25.08 -13.22
C ALA A 655 -25.47 24.38 -14.55
N GLY A 656 -25.84 23.11 -14.69
CA GLY A 656 -25.43 22.29 -15.83
C GLY A 656 -25.39 20.82 -15.48
N ASP A 657 -24.52 20.09 -16.17
CA ASP A 657 -24.29 18.67 -15.93
C ASP A 657 -23.60 18.47 -14.57
N ILE A 658 -24.04 17.46 -13.83
CA ILE A 658 -23.41 17.00 -12.59
C ILE A 658 -22.78 15.64 -12.89
N THR A 659 -21.49 15.55 -12.65
CA THR A 659 -20.68 14.36 -12.86
C THR A 659 -20.64 13.49 -11.61
N LEU A 660 -20.26 12.22 -11.76
CA LEU A 660 -20.03 11.36 -10.61
C LEU A 660 -18.84 11.89 -9.77
N LEU A 661 -17.79 12.42 -10.41
CA LEU A 661 -16.68 13.07 -9.71
C LEU A 661 -17.14 14.23 -8.80
N ASP A 662 -18.13 15.02 -9.22
CA ASP A 662 -18.66 16.11 -8.37
C ASP A 662 -19.17 15.59 -7.01
N THR A 663 -19.68 14.36 -6.95
CA THR A 663 -20.13 13.76 -5.69
C THR A 663 -18.97 13.35 -4.79
N PHE A 664 -17.86 12.87 -5.35
CA PHE A 664 -16.62 12.63 -4.60
C PHE A 664 -15.99 13.94 -4.11
N ASP A 665 -16.02 15.00 -4.91
CA ASP A 665 -15.56 16.32 -4.47
C ASP A 665 -16.40 16.83 -3.28
N ILE A 666 -17.73 16.63 -3.32
CA ILE A 666 -18.64 17.01 -2.24
C ILE A 666 -18.37 16.16 -0.99
N ALA A 667 -18.26 14.85 -1.13
CA ALA A 667 -18.22 13.85 -0.07
C ALA A 667 -16.98 12.92 -0.23
N PRO A 668 -15.76 13.40 0.04
CA PRO A 668 -14.52 12.67 -0.31
C PRO A 668 -14.00 11.67 0.74
N PHE A 669 -14.58 11.65 1.94
CA PHE A 669 -14.12 10.81 3.04
C PHE A 669 -14.81 9.45 3.01
N SER A 670 -14.21 8.43 3.60
CA SER A 670 -14.81 7.09 3.69
C SER A 670 -15.87 7.01 4.81
N ASN A 671 -16.85 7.92 4.76
CA ASN A 671 -17.95 7.96 5.72
C ASN A 671 -19.15 7.17 5.22
N PHE A 672 -19.78 6.43 6.13
CA PHE A 672 -21.03 5.72 5.90
C PHE A 672 -22.22 6.51 6.43
N VAL A 673 -23.38 6.35 5.78
CA VAL A 673 -24.66 6.80 6.33
C VAL A 673 -24.99 5.92 7.53
N VAL A 674 -25.26 6.53 8.68
CA VAL A 674 -25.60 5.83 9.92
C VAL A 674 -26.92 6.32 10.51
N VAL A 675 -27.61 5.43 11.22
CA VAL A 675 -28.89 5.69 11.86
C VAL A 675 -28.80 5.43 13.36
N ILE A 676 -29.28 6.40 14.14
CA ILE A 676 -29.44 6.31 15.60
C ILE A 676 -30.93 6.36 15.91
N GLU A 677 -31.47 5.33 16.54
CA GLU A 677 -32.89 5.23 16.87
C GLU A 677 -33.23 5.85 18.24
N ASP A 678 -34.52 6.04 18.51
CA ASP A 678 -35.04 6.50 19.80
C ASP A 678 -34.48 7.84 20.33
N VAL A 679 -34.08 8.74 19.44
CA VAL A 679 -33.50 10.04 19.81
C VAL A 679 -34.58 10.98 20.37
N THR A 680 -34.21 11.74 21.40
CA THR A 680 -35.06 12.77 22.00
C THR A 680 -34.78 14.16 21.43
N VAL A 681 -35.78 15.04 21.44
CA VAL A 681 -35.63 16.43 20.98
C VAL A 681 -34.58 17.17 21.82
N ALA A 682 -34.45 16.84 23.11
CA ALA A 682 -33.45 17.45 23.99
C ALA A 682 -32.00 17.04 23.65
N GLN A 683 -31.79 15.79 23.23
CA GLN A 683 -30.48 15.35 22.75
C GLN A 683 -30.13 16.06 21.44
N LEU A 684 -31.06 16.11 20.47
CA LEU A 684 -30.84 16.83 19.22
C LEU A 684 -30.61 18.32 19.42
N ASP A 685 -31.35 18.97 20.33
CA ASP A 685 -31.11 20.37 20.72
C ASP A 685 -29.67 20.58 21.17
N THR A 686 -29.13 19.68 22.00
CA THR A 686 -27.73 19.74 22.45
C THR A 686 -26.74 19.62 21.28
N LEU A 687 -26.98 18.71 20.33
CA LEU A 687 -26.15 18.54 19.14
C LEU A 687 -26.20 19.78 18.23
N LEU A 688 -27.38 20.35 18.01
CA LEU A 688 -27.56 21.55 17.20
C LEU A 688 -26.95 22.79 17.86
N GLU A 689 -27.07 22.94 19.18
CA GLU A 689 -26.43 24.02 19.94
C GLU A 689 -24.91 23.97 19.79
N HIS A 690 -24.32 22.78 19.82
CA HIS A 690 -22.90 22.61 19.47
C HIS A 690 -22.65 23.04 18.03
N GLY A 691 -23.43 22.55 17.07
CA GLY A 691 -23.21 22.86 15.66
C GLY A 691 -23.28 24.36 15.34
N TYR A 692 -24.15 25.10 16.01
CA TYR A 692 -24.29 26.54 15.83
C TYR A 692 -23.48 27.38 16.84
N ALA A 693 -22.56 26.81 17.62
CA ALA A 693 -21.75 27.55 18.59
C ALA A 693 -20.68 28.46 17.96
N ALA A 694 -20.16 28.13 16.78
CA ALA A 694 -19.00 28.78 16.16
C ALA A 694 -19.27 29.38 14.76
N THR A 695 -20.49 29.90 14.54
CA THR A 695 -20.96 30.41 13.23
C THR A 695 -20.16 31.59 12.65
N ASP A 696 -19.33 32.25 13.45
CA ASP A 696 -18.49 33.39 13.07
C ASP A 696 -17.09 33.00 12.55
N THR A 697 -16.69 31.74 12.71
CA THR A 697 -15.32 31.28 12.38
C THR A 697 -15.25 30.25 11.25
N ALA A 698 -16.38 29.95 10.59
CA ALA A 698 -16.47 28.88 9.58
C ALA A 698 -15.88 27.55 10.07
N ALA A 699 -16.20 27.21 11.33
CA ALA A 699 -15.81 25.94 11.94
C ALA A 699 -16.52 24.76 11.27
N GLY A 700 -15.88 23.58 11.23
CA GLY A 700 -16.43 22.38 10.59
C GLY A 700 -17.78 21.95 11.17
N GLN A 701 -17.98 22.19 12.47
CA GLN A 701 -19.16 21.76 13.23
C GLN A 701 -20.50 22.36 12.78
N PHE A 702 -20.57 23.30 11.83
CA PHE A 702 -21.86 23.88 11.43
C PHE A 702 -22.80 22.80 10.87
N ALA A 703 -24.03 22.70 11.38
CA ALA A 703 -24.97 21.66 10.96
C ALA A 703 -25.73 22.04 9.67
N GLN A 704 -25.65 21.18 8.65
CA GLN A 704 -26.58 21.15 7.51
C GLN A 704 -27.72 20.16 7.83
N LEU A 705 -28.95 20.44 7.40
CA LEU A 705 -30.15 19.77 7.92
C LEU A 705 -30.97 19.08 6.85
N GLY A 706 -31.52 17.89 7.13
CA GLY A 706 -32.45 17.13 6.30
C GLY A 706 -33.76 16.82 7.05
N ASN A 707 -34.90 17.02 6.39
CA ASN A 707 -36.25 16.93 6.99
C ASN A 707 -36.42 17.66 8.35
N LEU A 708 -35.62 18.71 8.60
CA LEU A 708 -35.62 19.47 9.84
C LEU A 708 -35.69 20.97 9.55
N ARG A 709 -36.37 21.72 10.44
CA ARG A 709 -36.40 23.18 10.46
C ARG A 709 -36.11 23.69 11.87
N VAL A 710 -35.27 24.71 11.96
CA VAL A 710 -34.85 25.33 13.23
C VAL A 710 -34.76 26.84 13.11
N GLU A 711 -35.01 27.54 14.22
CA GLU A 711 -34.68 28.96 14.37
C GLU A 711 -33.37 29.09 15.13
N VAL A 712 -32.45 29.94 14.65
CA VAL A 712 -31.13 30.17 15.24
C VAL A 712 -30.90 31.65 15.53
N ASP A 713 -30.74 32.01 16.80
CA ASP A 713 -30.36 33.35 17.27
C ASP A 713 -28.84 33.39 17.53
N ARG A 714 -28.06 34.00 16.64
CA ARG A 714 -26.59 34.05 16.82
C ARG A 714 -26.15 35.03 17.90
N ASP A 715 -27.00 35.99 18.26
CA ASP A 715 -26.77 36.96 19.33
C ASP A 715 -27.04 36.36 20.72
N ALA A 716 -27.77 35.24 20.78
CA ALA A 716 -27.95 34.47 22.01
C ALA A 716 -26.63 33.82 22.49
N ALA A 717 -26.58 33.53 23.78
CA ALA A 717 -25.46 32.83 24.39
C ALA A 717 -25.33 31.42 23.78
N VAL A 718 -24.09 30.97 23.55
CA VAL A 718 -23.80 29.58 23.12
C VAL A 718 -24.48 28.60 24.09
N GLY A 719 -25.21 27.62 23.54
CA GLY A 719 -26.05 26.69 24.32
C GLY A 719 -27.48 27.21 24.56
N SER A 720 -27.88 28.29 23.89
CA SER A 720 -29.24 28.84 23.89
C SER A 720 -29.57 29.56 22.57
N ARG A 721 -28.93 29.16 21.47
CA ARG A 721 -29.12 29.73 20.12
C ARG A 721 -30.25 29.06 19.36
N VAL A 722 -30.56 27.80 19.65
CA VAL A 722 -31.49 26.98 18.88
C VAL A 722 -32.88 27.06 19.50
N SER A 723 -33.89 27.17 18.65
CA SER A 723 -35.28 27.05 19.06
C SER A 723 -36.16 26.54 17.92
N ASN A 724 -37.42 26.26 18.25
CA ASN A 724 -38.45 25.92 17.28
C ASN A 724 -38.14 24.72 16.35
N ILE A 725 -37.55 23.66 16.91
CA ILE A 725 -37.18 22.43 16.18
C ILE A 725 -38.44 21.72 15.66
N ARG A 726 -38.54 21.57 14.33
CA ARG A 726 -39.69 21.04 13.59
C ARG A 726 -39.24 20.15 12.44
N THR A 727 -40.12 19.30 11.93
CA THR A 727 -39.95 18.63 10.64
C THR A 727 -40.11 19.61 9.48
N ALA A 728 -39.70 19.20 8.26
CA ALA A 728 -39.77 20.06 7.07
C ALA A 728 -41.19 20.54 6.71
N ASP A 729 -42.23 19.81 7.10
CA ASP A 729 -43.63 20.20 6.92
C ASP A 729 -44.16 21.20 7.98
N GLY A 730 -43.31 21.59 8.94
CA GLY A 730 -43.61 22.53 10.01
C GLY A 730 -44.23 21.89 11.26
N THR A 731 -44.35 20.57 11.32
CA THR A 731 -44.82 19.85 12.51
C THR A 731 -43.75 19.89 13.62
N PRO A 732 -44.10 20.19 14.89
CA PRO A 732 -43.15 20.06 16.01
C PRO A 732 -42.59 18.65 16.09
N LEU A 733 -41.26 18.53 16.19
CA LEU A 733 -40.61 17.23 16.33
C LEU A 733 -40.99 16.62 17.69
N ALA A 734 -41.28 15.33 17.70
CA ALA A 734 -41.59 14.57 18.91
C ALA A 734 -40.46 13.58 19.21
N ASP A 735 -40.25 13.24 20.49
CA ASP A 735 -39.26 12.24 20.90
C ASP A 735 -39.52 10.87 20.27
N GLY A 736 -38.46 10.06 20.13
CA GLY A 736 -38.53 8.73 19.53
C GLY A 736 -38.42 8.78 18.00
N PHE A 737 -37.63 9.71 17.47
CA PHE A 737 -37.32 9.80 16.04
C PHE A 737 -35.95 9.17 15.78
N SER A 738 -35.69 8.82 14.51
CA SER A 738 -34.37 8.33 14.10
C SER A 738 -33.54 9.47 13.52
N LEU A 739 -32.33 9.62 14.03
CA LEU A 739 -31.35 10.59 13.55
C LEU A 739 -30.43 9.92 12.53
N VAL A 740 -30.36 10.47 11.32
CA VAL A 740 -29.47 10.01 10.26
C VAL A 740 -28.28 10.97 10.11
N THR A 741 -27.07 10.43 10.09
CA THR A 741 -25.83 11.21 10.00
C THR A 741 -24.72 10.37 9.34
N ILE A 742 -23.45 10.78 9.50
CA ILE A 742 -22.27 10.01 9.12
C ILE A 742 -21.57 9.42 10.34
N ASN A 743 -20.94 8.24 10.20
CA ASN A 743 -20.24 7.51 11.28
C ASN A 743 -19.17 8.36 12.01
N PHE A 744 -18.48 9.28 11.32
CA PHE A 744 -17.50 10.19 11.94
C PHE A 744 -18.05 10.93 13.18
N LEU A 745 -19.33 11.32 13.18
CA LEU A 745 -19.90 12.09 14.28
C LEU A 745 -20.15 11.26 15.55
N PRO A 746 -20.91 10.16 15.53
CA PRO A 746 -21.18 9.37 16.72
C PRO A 746 -20.01 8.47 17.15
N ALA A 747 -19.17 7.98 16.25
CA ALA A 747 -18.10 7.03 16.60
C ALA A 747 -16.97 7.66 17.43
N GLN A 748 -16.64 8.93 17.19
CA GLN A 748 -15.47 9.59 17.78
C GLN A 748 -15.77 10.97 18.37
N ASP A 749 -17.04 11.30 18.61
CA ASP A 749 -17.49 12.66 18.93
C ASP A 749 -16.92 13.68 17.91
N GLY A 750 -16.97 13.33 16.61
CA GLY A 750 -16.35 14.07 15.52
C GLY A 750 -16.74 15.55 15.53
N ASP A 751 -15.80 16.44 15.21
CA ASP A 751 -15.97 17.91 15.34
C ASP A 751 -16.40 18.38 16.76
N GLY A 752 -16.20 17.55 17.79
CA GLY A 752 -16.54 17.83 19.18
C GLY A 752 -18.02 17.67 19.52
N TYR A 753 -18.82 17.03 18.65
CA TYR A 753 -20.22 16.75 18.94
C TYR A 753 -20.34 15.75 20.10
N PRO A 754 -21.17 16.00 21.13
CA PRO A 754 -21.18 15.19 22.34
C PRO A 754 -22.08 13.93 22.23
N PHE A 755 -21.91 13.10 21.20
CA PHE A 755 -22.74 11.89 21.01
C PHE A 755 -22.55 10.89 22.15
N SER A 756 -21.31 10.57 22.52
CA SER A 756 -20.97 9.65 23.61
C SER A 756 -21.56 10.11 24.95
N THR A 757 -21.45 11.40 25.25
CA THR A 757 -21.96 11.98 26.49
C THR A 757 -23.49 11.99 26.56
N LEU A 758 -24.15 11.96 25.40
CA LEU A 758 -25.60 11.87 25.27
C LEU A 758 -26.11 10.43 25.19
N GLY A 759 -25.23 9.42 25.15
CA GLY A 759 -25.56 8.01 24.94
C GLY A 759 -26.13 7.76 23.54
N LEU A 760 -25.54 8.40 22.53
CA LEU A 760 -25.91 8.30 21.11
C LEU A 760 -24.74 7.78 20.25
N ASP A 761 -23.79 7.11 20.88
CA ASP A 761 -22.61 6.46 20.31
C ASP A 761 -22.90 5.04 19.79
N GLU A 762 -24.07 4.49 20.09
CA GLU A 762 -24.60 3.28 19.44
C GLU A 762 -25.40 3.65 18.19
N PHE A 763 -24.97 3.16 17.03
CA PHE A 763 -25.61 3.44 15.74
C PHE A 763 -25.55 2.22 14.82
N THR A 764 -26.39 2.25 13.78
CA THR A 764 -26.36 1.27 12.69
C THR A 764 -25.82 1.92 11.43
N SER A 765 -24.68 1.46 10.93
CA SER A 765 -24.20 1.78 9.58
C SER A 765 -25.03 1.00 8.57
N VAL A 766 -25.56 1.68 7.55
CA VAL A 766 -26.45 1.07 6.54
C VAL A 766 -25.69 0.58 5.30
N GLY A 767 -24.36 0.43 5.38
CA GLY A 767 -23.53 -0.12 4.31
C GLY A 767 -23.41 0.75 3.05
N VAL A 768 -23.92 1.98 3.08
CA VAL A 768 -23.86 2.93 1.95
C VAL A 768 -23.03 4.14 2.35
N THR A 769 -22.00 4.45 1.55
CA THR A 769 -21.18 5.64 1.77
C THR A 769 -22.01 6.90 1.55
N TYR A 770 -21.68 7.97 2.26
CA TYR A 770 -22.37 9.25 2.11
C TYR A 770 -22.23 9.89 0.71
N GLN A 771 -21.18 9.52 -0.04
CA GLN A 771 -20.98 9.87 -1.45
C GLN A 771 -21.90 9.04 -2.36
N GLN A 772 -21.95 7.73 -2.16
CA GLN A 772 -22.82 6.83 -2.91
C GLN A 772 -24.28 7.21 -2.71
N ALA A 773 -24.67 7.48 -1.46
CA ALA A 773 -25.99 8.01 -1.11
C ALA A 773 -26.34 9.25 -1.93
N LEU A 774 -25.42 10.20 -2.08
CA LEU A 774 -25.62 11.40 -2.89
C LEU A 774 -25.78 11.08 -4.38
N ALA A 775 -24.93 10.22 -4.93
CA ALA A 775 -25.01 9.80 -6.33
C ALA A 775 -26.35 9.12 -6.64
N ASP A 776 -26.74 8.12 -5.86
CA ASP A 776 -28.00 7.39 -6.02
C ASP A 776 -29.21 8.29 -5.83
N TYR A 777 -29.14 9.25 -4.90
CA TYR A 777 -30.22 10.21 -4.71
C TYR A 777 -30.41 11.09 -5.95
N ILE A 778 -29.32 11.58 -6.54
CA ILE A 778 -29.38 12.39 -7.77
C ILE A 778 -29.90 11.56 -8.95
N GLU A 779 -29.34 10.38 -9.18
CA GLU A 779 -29.64 9.58 -10.36
C GLU A 779 -31.00 8.88 -10.24
N VAL A 780 -31.22 8.13 -9.16
CA VAL A 780 -32.38 7.27 -8.98
C VAL A 780 -33.56 8.04 -8.40
N THR A 781 -33.36 8.77 -7.31
CA THR A 781 -34.47 9.40 -6.57
C THR A 781 -34.98 10.66 -7.25
N LEU A 782 -34.07 11.54 -7.69
CA LEU A 782 -34.41 12.75 -8.44
C LEU A 782 -34.58 12.50 -9.95
N GLY A 783 -34.24 11.30 -10.44
CA GLY A 783 -34.30 10.96 -11.86
C GLY A 783 -33.33 11.80 -12.71
N GLY A 784 -32.16 12.15 -12.15
CA GLY A 784 -31.14 12.96 -12.80
C GLY A 784 -31.45 14.45 -12.92
N SER A 785 -32.40 14.99 -12.13
CA SER A 785 -32.84 16.39 -12.25
C SER A 785 -32.91 17.13 -10.91
N ILE A 786 -31.89 17.93 -10.61
CA ILE A 786 -31.87 18.86 -9.46
C ILE A 786 -32.59 20.15 -9.85
N THR A 787 -33.75 20.41 -9.25
CA THR A 787 -34.61 21.54 -9.61
C THR A 787 -34.41 22.74 -8.70
N ALA A 788 -34.54 23.96 -9.25
CA ALA A 788 -34.51 25.21 -8.48
C ALA A 788 -35.58 25.28 -7.36
N ALA A 789 -36.68 24.54 -7.52
CA ALA A 789 -37.75 24.49 -6.52
C ALA A 789 -37.42 23.58 -5.33
N GLY A 790 -36.65 22.51 -5.56
CA GLY A 790 -36.18 21.62 -4.49
C GLY A 790 -34.93 22.14 -3.79
N TYR A 791 -34.00 22.72 -4.56
CA TYR A 791 -32.66 23.09 -4.10
C TYR A 791 -32.23 24.50 -4.51
N PRO A 792 -32.95 25.56 -4.12
CA PRO A 792 -32.69 26.94 -4.57
C PRO A 792 -31.28 27.47 -4.19
N GLU A 793 -30.72 28.35 -5.01
CA GLU A 793 -29.41 28.99 -4.75
C GLU A 793 -29.43 29.82 -3.46
N ALA A 794 -28.30 29.85 -2.74
CA ALA A 794 -28.13 30.70 -1.57
C ALA A 794 -28.33 32.19 -1.93
N GLY A 795 -29.23 32.87 -1.22
CA GLY A 795 -29.68 34.24 -1.54
C GLY A 795 -30.92 34.34 -2.43
N GLY A 796 -31.46 33.21 -2.90
CA GLY A 796 -32.78 33.09 -3.53
C GLY A 796 -33.95 33.05 -2.53
N TYR A 797 -33.65 33.07 -1.23
CA TYR A 797 -34.65 33.09 -0.17
C TYR A 797 -35.16 34.53 0.04
N PRO A 798 -36.47 34.80 -0.08
CA PRO A 798 -36.98 36.16 -0.01
C PRO A 798 -36.65 36.82 1.34
N GLU A 799 -36.23 38.09 1.28
CA GLU A 799 -36.05 38.94 2.46
C GLU A 799 -37.27 38.87 3.38
N ILE A 800 -37.00 38.92 4.70
CA ILE A 800 -37.80 38.81 5.94
C ILE A 800 -39.20 39.50 5.96
N SER A 801 -39.66 40.11 4.88
CA SER A 801 -40.92 40.87 4.80
C SER A 801 -42.09 40.22 4.05
N ASP A 802 -41.92 39.04 3.44
CA ASP A 802 -43.02 38.26 2.87
C ASP A 802 -43.18 36.92 3.60
N PRO A 803 -44.39 36.33 3.68
CA PRO A 803 -44.61 35.06 4.37
C PRO A 803 -43.68 33.99 3.77
N PRO A 804 -43.17 33.06 4.60
CA PRO A 804 -42.08 32.17 4.22
C PRO A 804 -42.47 31.41 2.96
N THR A 805 -41.73 31.61 1.87
CA THR A 805 -41.68 30.60 0.82
C THR A 805 -41.03 29.36 1.44
N ASP A 806 -41.59 28.20 1.15
CA ASP A 806 -41.37 26.88 1.78
C ASP A 806 -39.92 26.31 1.74
N ALA A 807 -38.86 27.12 1.66
CA ALA A 807 -37.55 26.70 1.19
C ALA A 807 -36.38 26.71 2.19
N LEU A 808 -36.39 27.51 3.28
CA LEU A 808 -35.30 27.52 4.28
C LEU A 808 -35.54 26.51 5.40
N ARG A 809 -34.50 25.73 5.72
CA ARG A 809 -34.41 24.82 6.88
C ARG A 809 -33.82 25.52 8.11
N ILE A 810 -32.98 26.54 7.93
CA ILE A 810 -32.34 27.30 9.02
C ILE A 810 -32.80 28.76 8.95
N GLU A 811 -33.60 29.18 9.93
CA GLU A 811 -34.06 30.57 10.05
C GLU A 811 -33.18 31.35 11.04
N PHE A 812 -32.27 32.19 10.53
CA PHE A 812 -31.48 33.08 11.40
C PHE A 812 -32.31 34.28 11.84
N THR A 813 -32.43 34.49 13.15
CA THR A 813 -33.27 35.56 13.74
C THR A 813 -32.47 36.80 14.18
N ASP A 814 -31.20 36.88 13.81
CA ASP A 814 -30.30 38.01 14.07
C ASP A 814 -30.99 39.33 13.66
N LEU A 815 -31.06 40.31 14.58
CA LEU A 815 -31.82 41.56 14.40
C LEU A 815 -31.17 42.60 13.49
#